data_AF-A0AAV7EQP4-F1
#
_entry.id   AF-A0AAV7EQP4-F1
#
_cell.length_a   1.000
_cell.length_b   1.000
_cell.length_c   1.000
_cell.angle_alpha   90.00
_cell.angle_beta   90.00
_cell.angle_gamma   90.00
#
_symmetry.space_group_name_H-M   'P 1'
#
loop_
_entity.id
_entity.type
_entity.pdbx_description
1 polymer ?
#
loop_
_entity_poly.entity_id
_entity_poly.type
_entity_poly.pdbx_seq_one_letter_code
_entity_poly.pdbx_strand_id
1 'polypeptide(L)'
;MDALSRGHGPPSFWKQADALLRKNICFQKRNLRTNIRLILFPFVLCILLVIIQTIVNNELEKPENRCGCTCIDTNGDGSCETVCGIQYSTPDQVATCPIPSPPKWPAFLQIPRPEYRAVRTDVIPFTDLPVESCKETHSCPATVLLTGSNRSYAENLAGRLFPSVSSLDFSDYLSSLANIVPGSDSETESLNYIEPAFSDSRPIYIVQSQCPFNFTITVPIQVETIRYQQEVKCVQGLPLWRANALAVNDELFKGYRGGNLKREINEIVAAYDLLDTDQSHFNVRVWYNGTYMNDSGNSPLALVRVPRSLNVASNAYLQSLQGAGIKMLFDFVKEMPKPATKLSLDFSSILGGLFFTWVVLQLFPVILISLVYEKQRNLRLMMKMHGLGDGPYWMISYGYFLFVSVVYMLVFVIFGSLIGLKFFTLNDYSIQFVFFFIYINLQIALGFLAATIFSNVKTASVIGYVCVFGSGLLGGFLFQFFVEDTTFSRGWVLVMEIFPGFSLYRGLYEFAQYAFNGSYMGISGMRWRDLNDADNGMKEVLVIMVVEWIVLLPFAYYLDQVASFGSGIRKHPLFFLKYFGKKASPSIQRVGLDMQDGKVFIDMEKPDVAHEREVVQKLLLNSTKDHAIICDNLKKMYPGKDGNPDKYAVQGLSLALPQGECFGMLGPNGAGKTTFINMLIGLTAPTSGAAFVQGFDIQQDMDKIYTSMGVCPQHDLLWETLTGREHLFFYGRLKNLKGAALTHAVEESLKSVNLFHGGVGDKLEGKYSGGMKRRLSVAISLIGDPKVVYMDEPSTGLDPASRNDLWNVVKRAKQDRAIILTTHSMEEAEVLCDRLGIFVDGNLQCIGNPKELKARYGGSYVFTMTTSSNQDEEVEELVRKLSPNAKKIYHISGTQKFELPKQAIRIADVFQAVENAKKKFSIHAWGLADTTLEDVFIEVARGARSSSNLS
;
A
#
# COMPACT_ATOMS: atom_id res chain seq x y z
N MET A 1 -18.38 -2.29 -49.50
CA MET A 1 -17.75 -3.43 -48.82
C MET A 1 -16.22 -3.25 -48.61
N ASP A 2 -15.60 -2.10 -48.97
CA ASP A 2 -14.14 -1.90 -48.86
C ASP A 2 -13.64 -1.00 -47.71
N ALA A 3 -14.43 -0.74 -46.67
CA ALA A 3 -14.01 0.12 -45.55
C ALA A 3 -13.55 -0.65 -44.29
N LEU A 4 -13.65 -1.99 -44.26
CA LEU A 4 -13.35 -2.81 -43.07
C LEU A 4 -11.93 -3.41 -43.04
N SER A 5 -11.14 -3.28 -44.10
CA SER A 5 -9.84 -3.96 -44.23
C SER A 5 -8.61 -3.22 -43.67
N ARG A 6 -8.76 -2.02 -43.08
CA ARG A 6 -7.62 -1.20 -42.58
C ARG A 6 -7.38 -1.24 -41.06
N GLY A 7 -7.93 -2.21 -40.33
CA GLY A 7 -7.97 -2.22 -38.86
C GLY A 7 -6.94 -3.06 -38.10
N HIS A 8 -6.04 -3.82 -38.76
CA HIS A 8 -5.22 -4.87 -38.10
C HIS A 8 -3.93 -4.39 -37.40
N GLY A 9 -3.82 -3.10 -37.07
CA GLY A 9 -2.75 -2.61 -36.20
C GLY A 9 -3.06 -2.88 -34.72
N PRO A 10 -2.05 -3.09 -33.85
CA PRO A 10 -2.27 -3.18 -32.41
C PRO A 10 -3.01 -1.94 -31.90
N PRO A 11 -3.94 -2.07 -30.94
CA PRO A 11 -4.66 -0.92 -30.40
C PRO A 11 -3.67 0.09 -29.81
N SER A 12 -3.81 1.37 -30.19
CA SER A 12 -2.98 2.45 -29.62
C SER A 12 -3.19 2.56 -28.11
N PHE A 13 -2.16 2.93 -27.35
CA PHE A 13 -2.21 3.15 -25.89
C PHE A 13 -3.48 3.87 -25.41
N TRP A 14 -3.85 4.97 -26.06
CA TRP A 14 -5.04 5.76 -25.72
C TRP A 14 -6.37 5.00 -25.83
N LYS A 15 -6.45 3.99 -26.69
CA LYS A 15 -7.65 3.14 -26.84
C LYS A 15 -7.76 2.13 -25.71
N GLN A 16 -6.63 1.52 -25.33
CA GLN A 16 -6.56 0.65 -24.16
C GLN A 16 -6.88 1.45 -22.89
N ALA A 17 -6.38 2.69 -22.80
CA ALA A 17 -6.69 3.63 -21.72
C ALA A 17 -8.17 3.98 -21.63
N ASP A 18 -8.82 4.38 -22.73
CA ASP A 18 -10.26 4.67 -22.73
C ASP A 18 -11.10 3.45 -22.34
N ALA A 19 -10.73 2.24 -22.80
CA ALA A 19 -11.44 1.02 -22.46
C ALA A 19 -11.38 0.70 -20.95
N LEU A 20 -10.17 0.72 -20.38
CA LEU A 20 -9.96 0.47 -18.95
C LEU A 20 -10.57 1.56 -18.07
N LEU A 21 -10.44 2.82 -18.46
CA LEU A 21 -10.99 3.95 -17.73
C LEU A 21 -12.52 3.89 -17.69
N ARG A 22 -13.20 3.57 -18.81
CA ARG A 22 -14.65 3.39 -18.82
C ARG A 22 -15.10 2.19 -17.99
N LYS A 23 -14.37 1.07 -18.03
CA LYS A 23 -14.63 -0.09 -17.15
C LYS A 23 -14.52 0.32 -15.68
N ASN A 24 -13.47 1.05 -15.33
CA ASN A 24 -13.25 1.52 -13.95
C ASN A 24 -14.32 2.53 -13.51
N ILE A 25 -14.77 3.43 -14.39
CA ILE A 25 -15.89 4.35 -14.11
C ILE A 25 -17.19 3.58 -13.88
N CYS A 26 -17.54 2.60 -14.72
CA CYS A 26 -18.73 1.77 -14.51
C CYS A 26 -18.67 1.03 -13.18
N PHE A 27 -17.51 0.48 -12.84
CA PHE A 27 -17.27 -0.17 -11.55
C PHE A 27 -17.50 0.79 -10.37
N GLN A 28 -16.94 2.00 -10.44
CA GLN A 28 -17.11 3.02 -9.40
C GLN A 28 -18.56 3.49 -9.26
N LYS A 29 -19.25 3.72 -10.38
CA LYS A 29 -20.67 4.12 -10.38
C LYS A 29 -21.56 3.08 -9.69
N ARG A 30 -21.24 1.80 -9.82
CA ARG A 30 -22.02 0.71 -9.20
C ARG A 30 -21.66 0.48 -7.73
N ASN A 31 -20.41 0.73 -7.35
CA ASN A 31 -19.96 0.67 -5.96
C ASN A 31 -20.17 1.99 -5.20
N LEU A 32 -21.06 2.86 -5.67
CA LEU A 32 -21.34 4.17 -5.08
C LEU A 32 -21.64 4.07 -3.57
N ARG A 33 -22.40 3.06 -3.12
CA ARG A 33 -22.67 2.86 -1.67
C ARG A 33 -21.39 2.60 -0.88
N THR A 34 -20.49 1.79 -1.40
CA THR A 34 -19.19 1.49 -0.76
C THR A 34 -18.30 2.72 -0.76
N ASN A 35 -18.27 3.46 -1.87
CA ASN A 35 -17.52 4.71 -1.96
C ASN A 35 -18.05 5.78 -0.99
N ILE A 36 -19.38 5.90 -0.89
CA ILE A 36 -20.01 6.79 0.08
C ILE A 36 -19.61 6.38 1.50
N ARG A 37 -19.63 5.09 1.85
CA ARG A 37 -19.18 4.63 3.18
C ARG A 37 -17.71 4.95 3.45
N LEU A 38 -16.84 4.78 2.45
CA LEU A 38 -15.42 5.07 2.54
C LEU A 38 -15.16 6.57 2.76
N ILE A 39 -15.92 7.43 2.08
CA ILE A 39 -15.87 8.89 2.25
C ILE A 39 -16.54 9.33 3.57
N LEU A 40 -17.56 8.61 4.04
CA LEU A 40 -18.27 8.89 5.29
C LEU A 40 -17.42 8.61 6.53
N PHE A 41 -16.51 7.64 6.48
CA PHE A 41 -15.69 7.27 7.64
C PHE A 41 -14.83 8.44 8.18
N PRO A 42 -14.05 9.17 7.35
CA PRO A 42 -13.37 10.39 7.77
C PRO A 42 -14.32 11.46 8.31
N PHE A 43 -15.52 11.59 7.72
CA PHE A 43 -16.50 12.57 8.18
C PHE A 43 -17.00 12.25 9.58
N VAL A 44 -17.35 11.00 9.86
CA VAL A 44 -17.78 10.56 11.20
C VAL A 44 -16.67 10.82 12.22
N LEU A 45 -15.42 10.55 11.85
CA LEU A 45 -14.28 10.76 12.74
C LEU A 45 -14.00 12.24 13.00
N CYS A 46 -14.01 13.09 11.97
CA CYS A 46 -13.87 14.54 12.15
C CYS A 46 -15.03 15.13 12.94
N ILE A 47 -16.27 14.70 12.70
CA ILE A 47 -17.44 15.11 13.50
C ILE A 47 -17.29 14.66 14.95
N LEU A 48 -16.82 13.43 15.19
CA LEU A 48 -16.54 12.94 16.54
C LEU A 48 -15.50 13.82 17.25
N LEU A 49 -14.42 14.19 16.57
CA LEU A 49 -13.40 15.10 17.12
C LEU A 49 -14.01 16.46 17.47
N VAL A 50 -14.90 17.00 16.64
CA VAL A 50 -15.59 18.27 16.92
C VAL A 50 -16.54 18.15 18.10
N ILE A 51 -17.29 17.05 18.19
CA ILE A 51 -18.20 16.80 19.31
C ILE A 51 -17.39 16.72 20.60
N ILE A 52 -16.29 15.95 20.62
CA ILE A 52 -15.38 15.87 21.76
C ILE A 52 -14.82 17.26 22.08
N GLN A 53 -14.33 17.99 21.07
CA GLN A 53 -13.82 19.35 21.23
C GLN A 53 -14.88 20.30 21.81
N THR A 54 -16.14 20.17 21.38
CA THR A 54 -17.26 21.01 21.85
C THR A 54 -17.64 20.66 23.29
N ILE A 55 -17.69 19.36 23.62
CA ILE A 55 -17.95 18.89 24.99
C ILE A 55 -16.85 19.39 25.93
N VAL A 56 -15.58 19.22 25.54
CA VAL A 56 -14.46 19.66 26.37
C VAL A 56 -14.37 21.17 26.41
N ASN A 57 -14.62 21.90 25.32
CA ASN A 57 -14.73 23.36 25.37
C ASN A 57 -15.84 23.79 26.33
N ASN A 58 -17.02 23.17 26.29
CA ASN A 58 -18.11 23.50 27.23
C ASN A 58 -17.71 23.25 28.69
N GLU A 59 -16.92 22.21 28.96
CA GLU A 59 -16.37 21.92 30.29
C GLU A 59 -15.27 22.91 30.70
N LEU A 60 -14.33 23.23 29.79
CA LEU A 60 -13.28 24.23 29.99
C LEU A 60 -13.82 25.67 30.02
N GLU A 61 -15.01 25.91 29.48
CA GLU A 61 -15.68 27.20 29.45
C GLU A 61 -16.66 27.40 30.62
N LYS A 62 -16.71 26.45 31.57
CA LYS A 62 -17.42 26.67 32.83
C LYS A 62 -16.92 27.94 33.51
N PRO A 63 -17.78 28.66 34.24
CA PRO A 63 -17.41 29.92 34.88
C PRO A 63 -16.17 29.77 35.77
N GLU A 64 -15.99 28.63 36.45
CA GLU A 64 -14.80 28.29 37.26
C GLU A 64 -13.47 28.32 36.50
N ASN A 65 -13.48 28.15 35.18
CA ASN A 65 -12.31 28.11 34.31
C ASN A 65 -12.19 29.35 33.40
N ARG A 66 -13.02 30.37 33.63
CA ARG A 66 -12.98 31.64 32.91
C ARG A 66 -12.61 32.76 33.87
N CYS A 67 -12.06 33.84 33.31
CA CYS A 67 -11.92 35.07 34.06
C CYS A 67 -13.28 35.50 34.62
N GLY A 68 -13.33 35.77 35.93
CA GLY A 68 -14.52 36.25 36.59
C GLY A 68 -14.93 37.61 36.04
N CYS A 69 -16.23 37.77 35.79
CA CYS A 69 -16.80 38.99 35.26
C CYS A 69 -17.98 39.42 36.11
N THR A 70 -18.03 40.70 36.44
CA THR A 70 -19.22 41.31 37.04
C THR A 70 -19.85 42.27 36.07
N CYS A 71 -21.17 42.32 36.18
CA CYS A 71 -21.99 43.25 35.45
C CYS A 71 -21.95 44.60 36.19
N ILE A 72 -21.32 45.62 35.60
CA ILE A 72 -21.22 46.96 36.19
C ILE A 72 -22.02 47.91 35.30
N ASP A 73 -22.98 48.61 35.90
CA ASP A 73 -23.69 49.70 35.23
C ASP A 73 -22.79 50.95 35.30
N THR A 74 -22.04 51.19 34.23
CA THR A 74 -21.09 52.30 34.13
C THR A 74 -21.77 53.66 33.95
N ASN A 75 -23.04 53.69 33.50
CA ASN A 75 -23.75 54.93 33.17
C ASN A 75 -24.97 55.21 34.08
N GLY A 76 -25.43 54.24 34.87
CA GLY A 76 -26.63 54.38 35.72
C GLY A 76 -27.94 54.26 34.95
N ASP A 77 -27.87 53.78 33.70
CA ASP A 77 -28.98 53.69 32.74
C ASP A 77 -29.67 52.31 32.77
N GLY A 78 -29.17 51.39 33.61
CA GLY A 78 -29.55 49.97 33.63
C GLY A 78 -28.90 49.13 32.54
N SER A 79 -28.06 49.72 31.67
CA SER A 79 -27.29 48.99 30.66
C SER A 79 -26.01 48.48 31.27
N CYS A 80 -25.94 47.17 31.44
CA CYS A 80 -24.88 46.55 32.19
C CYS A 80 -23.71 46.16 31.28
N GLU A 81 -22.54 46.76 31.50
CA GLU A 81 -21.32 46.37 30.81
C GLU A 81 -20.62 45.27 31.60
N THR A 82 -20.35 44.14 30.93
CA THR A 82 -19.67 43.01 31.53
C THR A 82 -18.17 43.33 31.63
N VAL A 83 -17.72 43.69 32.84
CA VAL A 83 -16.31 43.96 33.12
C VAL A 83 -15.69 42.70 33.72
N CYS A 84 -14.70 42.14 33.02
CA CYS A 84 -13.95 40.96 33.46
C CYS A 84 -12.60 41.36 34.03
N GLY A 85 -12.20 40.76 35.15
CA GLY A 85 -10.94 41.07 35.79
C GLY A 85 -10.64 40.17 36.99
N ILE A 86 -9.38 40.16 37.41
CA ILE A 86 -8.92 39.37 38.55
C ILE A 86 -9.71 39.69 39.82
N GLN A 87 -10.11 40.97 39.99
CA GLN A 87 -10.89 41.46 41.13
C GLN A 87 -12.24 40.74 41.30
N TYR A 88 -12.75 40.13 40.22
CA TYR A 88 -14.02 39.42 40.17
C TYR A 88 -13.83 37.91 40.03
N SER A 89 -12.60 37.42 40.14
CA SER A 89 -12.19 36.05 39.88
C SER A 89 -11.80 35.31 41.17
N THR A 90 -12.13 34.02 41.27
CA THR A 90 -11.61 33.12 42.32
C THR A 90 -10.14 32.76 42.07
N PRO A 91 -9.38 32.26 43.08
CA PRO A 91 -7.97 31.89 42.92
C PRO A 91 -7.69 30.98 41.71
N ASP A 92 -8.60 30.05 41.41
CA ASP A 92 -8.48 29.12 40.28
C ASP A 92 -8.75 29.80 38.92
N GLN A 93 -9.57 30.85 38.91
CA GLN A 93 -9.92 31.62 37.69
C GLN A 93 -8.82 32.62 37.27
N VAL A 94 -8.02 33.10 38.23
CA VAL A 94 -7.02 34.17 38.02
C VAL A 94 -6.05 33.85 36.88
N ALA A 95 -5.65 32.59 36.74
CA ALA A 95 -4.70 32.14 35.72
C ALA A 95 -5.19 32.35 34.27
N THR A 96 -6.50 32.56 34.07
CA THR A 96 -7.13 32.71 32.76
C THR A 96 -7.52 34.16 32.42
N CYS A 97 -7.31 35.11 33.33
CA CYS A 97 -7.65 36.51 33.14
C CYS A 97 -6.62 37.27 32.31
N PRO A 98 -7.04 38.20 31.43
CA PRO A 98 -6.14 39.22 30.90
C PRO A 98 -5.82 40.23 32.02
N ILE A 99 -4.54 40.57 32.18
CA ILE A 99 -4.12 41.62 33.10
C ILE A 99 -3.64 42.83 32.31
N PRO A 100 -4.46 43.89 32.23
CA PRO A 100 -4.10 45.08 31.45
C PRO A 100 -2.89 45.83 32.02
N SER A 101 -2.61 45.67 33.33
CA SER A 101 -1.44 46.27 34.00
C SER A 101 -0.77 45.26 34.95
N PRO A 102 0.12 44.39 34.44
CA PRO A 102 0.78 43.38 35.29
C PRO A 102 1.62 44.04 36.39
N PRO A 103 1.76 43.42 37.57
CA PRO A 103 2.65 43.92 38.60
C PRO A 103 4.08 44.02 38.06
N LYS A 104 4.76 45.09 38.46
CA LYS A 104 6.17 45.33 38.15
C LYS A 104 7.04 44.39 38.99
N TRP A 105 7.14 43.13 38.58
CA TRP A 105 8.01 42.15 39.22
C TRP A 105 9.47 42.35 38.80
N PRO A 106 10.44 42.36 39.73
CA PRO A 106 11.85 42.44 39.38
C PRO A 106 12.29 41.15 38.67
N ALA A 107 13.29 41.24 37.79
CA ALA A 107 13.89 40.06 37.19
C ALA A 107 14.74 39.31 38.24
N PHE A 108 14.54 38.01 38.38
CA PHE A 108 15.31 37.16 39.30
C PHE A 108 16.45 36.45 38.58
N LEU A 109 17.49 36.07 39.32
CA LEU A 109 18.52 35.13 38.89
C LEU A 109 18.14 33.71 39.34
N GLN A 110 18.24 32.71 38.45
CA GLN A 110 18.05 31.31 38.84
C GLN A 110 19.24 30.84 39.68
N ILE A 111 19.02 30.49 40.95
CA ILE A 111 20.07 30.04 41.87
C ILE A 111 19.87 28.56 42.20
N PRO A 112 20.93 27.74 42.20
CA PRO A 112 20.85 26.36 42.66
C PRO A 112 20.43 26.25 44.12
N ARG A 113 19.66 25.20 44.44
CA ARG A 113 19.31 24.86 45.82
C ARG A 113 20.59 24.73 46.67
N PRO A 114 20.57 25.09 47.96
CA PRO A 114 21.77 25.05 48.81
C PRO A 114 22.53 23.72 48.79
N GLU A 115 21.82 22.60 48.69
CA GLU A 115 22.37 21.23 48.62
C GLU A 115 23.13 20.95 47.31
N TYR A 116 22.79 21.66 46.24
CA TYR A 116 23.30 21.43 44.89
C TYR A 116 24.38 22.43 44.46
N ARG A 117 24.68 23.46 45.27
CA ARG A 117 25.68 24.49 44.94
C ARG A 117 27.09 23.92 44.77
N ALA A 118 27.86 24.51 43.85
CA ALA A 118 29.21 24.06 43.51
C ALA A 118 30.19 24.05 44.69
N VAL A 119 30.77 22.88 44.99
CA VAL A 119 31.85 22.65 45.95
C VAL A 119 33.01 21.88 45.31
N ARG A 120 34.17 21.86 45.97
CA ARG A 120 35.32 21.04 45.55
C ARG A 120 35.01 19.56 45.74
N THR A 121 35.06 18.79 44.66
CA THR A 121 34.85 17.33 44.65
C THR A 121 35.99 16.62 43.91
N ASP A 122 36.02 15.29 43.96
CA ASP A 122 36.97 14.49 43.15
C ASP A 122 36.80 14.75 41.63
N VAL A 123 35.57 15.07 41.21
CA VAL A 123 35.21 15.31 39.81
C VAL A 123 35.57 16.72 39.37
N ILE A 124 35.44 17.70 40.28
CA ILE A 124 35.75 19.12 40.07
C ILE A 124 36.76 19.55 41.14
N PRO A 125 38.07 19.30 40.93
CA PRO A 125 39.10 19.43 41.96
C PRO A 125 39.68 20.85 42.05
N PHE A 126 38.95 21.88 41.62
CA PHE A 126 39.44 23.25 41.68
C PHE A 126 39.51 23.74 43.14
N THR A 127 40.67 24.28 43.54
CA THR A 127 40.94 24.66 44.93
C THR A 127 40.29 25.98 45.35
N ASP A 128 39.80 26.76 44.38
CA ASP A 128 39.09 28.01 44.57
C ASP A 128 37.58 27.80 44.83
N LEU A 129 37.09 26.57 44.73
CA LEU A 129 35.74 26.18 45.15
C LEU A 129 35.67 25.92 46.66
N PRO A 130 34.51 26.18 47.29
CA PRO A 130 34.30 25.93 48.71
C PRO A 130 34.34 24.43 49.04
N VAL A 131 34.62 24.12 50.31
CA VAL A 131 34.69 22.74 50.80
C VAL A 131 33.28 22.17 50.99
N GLU A 132 33.11 20.87 50.76
CA GLU A 132 31.81 20.18 50.78
C GLU A 132 31.00 20.36 52.07
N SER A 133 31.66 20.59 53.22
CA SER A 133 30.99 20.84 54.51
C SER A 133 30.01 22.03 54.49
N CYS A 134 30.14 22.97 53.54
CA CYS A 134 29.17 24.06 53.40
C CYS A 134 27.79 23.60 52.91
N LYS A 135 27.69 22.44 52.24
CA LYS A 135 26.41 21.89 51.76
C LYS A 135 25.55 21.43 52.94
N GLU A 136 26.18 20.79 53.92
CA GLU A 136 25.53 20.33 55.16
C GLU A 136 25.01 21.50 56.00
N THR A 137 25.74 22.62 56.02
CA THR A 137 25.34 23.84 56.74
C THR A 137 24.51 24.80 55.89
N HIS A 138 24.14 24.43 54.66
CA HIS A 138 23.43 25.26 53.68
C HIS A 138 24.02 26.67 53.46
N SER A 139 25.33 26.82 53.69
CA SER A 139 26.05 28.10 53.66
C SER A 139 26.93 28.27 52.42
N CYS A 140 26.91 27.31 51.48
CA CYS A 140 27.72 27.41 50.27
C CYS A 140 27.39 28.68 49.47
N PRO A 141 28.41 29.40 48.96
CA PRO A 141 28.22 30.51 48.05
C PRO A 141 27.58 30.05 46.73
N ALA A 142 26.95 31.01 46.05
CA ALA A 142 26.40 30.85 44.71
C ALA A 142 27.52 31.14 43.69
N THR A 143 28.15 30.07 43.18
CA THR A 143 29.29 30.18 42.26
C THR A 143 28.87 30.60 40.86
N VAL A 144 29.66 31.50 40.26
CA VAL A 144 29.56 31.97 38.87
C VAL A 144 30.91 31.84 38.20
N LEU A 145 30.96 31.34 36.96
CA LEU A 145 32.22 31.26 36.22
C LEU A 145 32.38 32.43 35.25
N LEU A 146 33.61 32.85 35.02
CA LEU A 146 33.96 33.86 34.02
C LEU A 146 35.15 33.42 33.18
N THR A 147 35.17 33.82 31.91
CA THR A 147 36.33 33.70 31.03
C THR A 147 36.53 35.03 30.30
N GLY A 148 37.77 35.35 29.94
CA GLY A 148 38.10 36.59 29.24
C GLY A 148 39.55 36.62 28.79
N SER A 149 39.83 37.36 27.71
CA SER A 149 41.17 37.44 27.09
C SER A 149 42.22 38.03 28.02
N ASN A 150 41.82 39.03 28.83
CA ASN A 150 42.63 39.61 29.88
C ASN A 150 42.07 39.23 31.26
N ARG A 151 42.82 38.39 31.99
CA ARG A 151 42.43 37.91 33.32
C ARG A 151 42.18 39.03 34.32
N SER A 152 43.07 40.01 34.45
CA SER A 152 42.92 41.07 35.44
C SER A 152 41.71 41.97 35.15
N TYR A 153 41.41 42.16 33.87
CA TYR A 153 40.23 42.92 33.44
C TYR A 153 38.94 42.14 33.72
N ALA A 154 38.91 40.85 33.38
CA ALA A 154 37.79 39.96 33.67
C ALA A 154 37.53 39.82 35.18
N GLU A 155 38.57 39.67 36.01
CA GLU A 155 38.45 39.59 37.47
C GLU A 155 37.96 40.92 38.09
N ASN A 156 38.37 42.08 37.55
CA ASN A 156 37.85 43.39 37.98
C ASN A 156 36.37 43.55 37.61
N LEU A 157 35.96 43.12 36.41
CA LEU A 157 34.55 43.05 36.02
C LEU A 157 33.77 42.09 36.94
N ALA A 158 34.35 40.94 37.24
CA ALA A 158 33.75 39.92 38.07
C ALA A 158 33.46 40.42 39.50
N GLY A 159 34.39 41.18 40.07
CA GLY A 159 34.22 41.82 41.38
C GLY A 159 33.08 42.84 41.45
N ARG A 160 32.56 43.30 40.30
CA ARG A 160 31.44 44.24 40.19
C ARG A 160 30.10 43.58 39.84
N LEU A 161 30.06 42.26 39.62
CA LEU A 161 28.80 41.55 39.35
C LEU A 161 27.83 41.61 40.53
N PHE A 162 28.35 41.48 41.76
CA PHE A 162 27.54 41.39 42.98
C PHE A 162 27.95 42.47 43.99
N PRO A 163 27.50 43.73 43.82
CA PRO A 163 27.86 44.82 44.74
C PRO A 163 27.31 44.55 46.16
N SER A 164 28.08 44.91 47.18
CA SER A 164 27.64 44.85 48.58
C SER A 164 26.71 46.02 48.89
N VAL A 165 25.55 45.75 49.53
CA VAL A 165 24.57 46.79 49.87
C VAL A 165 24.43 46.88 51.37
N SER A 166 24.75 48.05 51.94
CA SER A 166 24.84 48.27 53.39
C SER A 166 23.53 48.72 54.06
N SER A 167 22.59 49.28 53.32
CA SER A 167 21.28 49.71 53.83
C SER A 167 20.16 49.27 52.90
N LEU A 168 19.29 48.40 53.40
CA LEU A 168 18.15 47.86 52.66
C LEU A 168 16.87 48.40 53.32
N ASP A 169 16.20 49.32 52.64
CA ASP A 169 14.85 49.73 53.04
C ASP A 169 13.84 48.88 52.26
N PHE A 170 13.07 48.05 52.98
CA PHE A 170 12.03 47.20 52.39
C PHE A 170 10.63 47.82 52.49
N SER A 171 10.53 49.12 52.79
CA SER A 171 9.25 49.85 52.76
C SER A 171 8.56 49.76 51.39
N ASP A 172 9.33 49.87 50.30
CA ASP A 172 8.93 49.53 48.92
C ASP A 172 9.76 48.33 48.42
N TYR A 173 9.36 47.13 48.83
CA TYR A 173 10.12 45.90 48.59
C TYR A 173 10.38 45.61 47.10
N LEU A 174 9.48 45.97 46.18
CA LEU A 174 9.64 45.70 44.74
C LEU A 174 10.73 46.56 44.11
N SER A 175 10.76 47.86 44.41
CA SER A 175 11.80 48.75 43.89
C SER A 175 13.15 48.45 44.53
N SER A 176 13.16 48.09 45.82
CA SER A 176 14.38 47.64 46.49
C SER A 176 14.94 46.35 45.88
N LEU A 177 14.10 45.34 45.64
CA LEU A 177 14.53 44.10 44.98
C LEU A 177 14.96 44.32 43.52
N ALA A 178 14.34 45.25 42.77
CA ALA A 178 14.77 45.58 41.41
C ALA A 178 16.18 46.20 41.38
N ASN A 179 16.49 47.04 42.36
CA ASN A 179 17.76 47.76 42.50
C ASN A 179 18.94 46.89 42.94
N ILE A 180 18.67 45.72 43.53
CA ILE A 180 19.67 44.76 43.99
C ILE A 180 19.65 43.55 43.04
N VAL A 181 20.50 42.53 43.25
CA VAL A 181 20.49 41.26 42.53
C VAL A 181 19.67 40.21 43.30
N PRO A 182 18.35 40.09 43.05
CA PRO A 182 17.54 39.03 43.64
C PRO A 182 17.75 37.73 42.87
N GLY A 183 17.66 36.62 43.56
CA GLY A 183 17.61 35.30 42.95
C GLY A 183 16.75 34.34 43.75
N SER A 184 16.38 33.24 43.10
CA SER A 184 15.46 32.25 43.65
C SER A 184 15.84 30.86 43.18
N ASP A 185 15.59 29.87 44.04
CA ASP A 185 15.74 28.45 43.77
C ASP A 185 14.40 27.76 43.45
N SER A 186 13.31 28.53 43.31
CA SER A 186 12.04 28.01 42.81
C SER A 186 12.16 27.62 41.34
N GLU A 187 11.37 26.62 40.97
CA GLU A 187 11.26 26.17 39.59
C GLU A 187 10.51 27.22 38.77
N THR A 188 10.96 27.40 37.54
CA THR A 188 10.36 28.37 36.63
C THR A 188 9.09 27.81 36.02
N GLU A 189 8.08 28.65 35.85
CA GLU A 189 6.82 28.26 35.20
C GLU A 189 6.76 28.75 33.74
N SER A 190 5.86 28.17 32.96
CA SER A 190 5.54 28.63 31.59
C SER A 190 4.77 29.96 31.59
N LEU A 191 4.27 30.38 32.75
CA LEU A 191 3.55 31.62 32.97
C LEU A 191 4.26 32.44 34.03
N ASN A 192 5.06 33.44 33.64
CA ASN A 192 5.70 34.33 34.62
C ASN A 192 4.77 35.52 34.98
N TYR A 193 3.49 35.24 35.25
CA TYR A 193 2.50 36.26 35.64
C TYR A 193 2.71 36.69 37.10
N ILE A 194 2.66 35.72 38.02
CA ILE A 194 3.22 35.81 39.36
C ILE A 194 4.59 35.15 39.27
N GLU A 195 5.64 35.86 39.70
CA GLU A 195 6.98 35.29 39.74
C GLU A 195 7.01 34.18 40.81
N PRO A 196 7.32 32.91 40.47
CA PRO A 196 7.27 31.78 41.40
C PRO A 196 8.07 31.97 42.68
N ALA A 197 9.08 32.85 42.65
CA ALA A 197 9.85 33.25 43.84
C ALA A 197 9.00 33.90 44.95
N PHE A 198 7.80 34.38 44.63
CA PHE A 198 6.87 34.99 45.58
C PHE A 198 5.66 34.11 45.91
N SER A 199 5.38 33.06 45.15
CA SER A 199 4.29 32.12 45.44
C SER A 199 4.76 30.85 46.15
N ASP A 200 6.01 30.46 45.95
CA ASP A 200 6.63 29.32 46.63
C ASP A 200 7.00 29.70 48.07
N SER A 201 6.88 28.77 49.02
CA SER A 201 7.24 29.00 50.43
C SER A 201 8.76 29.05 50.67
N ARG A 202 9.54 29.09 49.60
CA ARG A 202 11.00 29.11 49.58
C ARG A 202 11.55 30.52 49.74
N PRO A 203 12.74 30.68 50.34
CA PRO A 203 13.32 32.00 50.56
C PRO A 203 13.78 32.67 49.25
N ILE A 204 13.66 34.00 49.20
CA ILE A 204 14.31 34.82 48.19
C ILE A 204 15.75 35.07 48.62
N TYR A 205 16.69 34.91 47.70
CA TYR A 205 18.10 35.18 47.96
C TYR A 205 18.53 36.53 47.40
N ILE A 206 19.24 37.31 48.19
CA ILE A 206 19.93 38.52 47.75
C ILE A 206 21.39 38.14 47.51
N VAL A 207 21.84 38.25 46.26
CA VAL A 207 23.21 37.88 45.89
C VAL A 207 24.14 39.06 46.09
N GLN A 208 25.11 38.94 46.99
CA GLN A 208 26.11 39.98 47.29
C GLN A 208 27.53 39.40 47.33
N SER A 209 28.55 40.23 47.15
CA SER A 209 29.96 39.84 47.30
C SER A 209 30.32 39.43 48.74
N GLN A 210 29.67 40.03 49.74
CA GLN A 210 29.81 39.70 51.15
C GLN A 210 28.45 39.80 51.84
N CYS A 211 28.08 38.79 52.62
CA CYS A 211 26.83 38.76 53.37
C CYS A 211 27.04 39.13 54.84
N PRO A 212 26.13 39.90 55.46
CA PRO A 212 26.12 40.08 56.90
C PRO A 212 25.86 38.74 57.60
N PHE A 213 26.45 38.53 58.78
CA PHE A 213 26.31 37.29 59.54
C PHE A 213 24.84 37.06 59.94
N ASN A 214 24.27 35.90 59.60
CA ASN A 214 22.86 35.53 59.84
C ASN A 214 21.82 36.55 59.33
N PHE A 215 22.01 37.08 58.11
CA PHE A 215 21.04 37.96 57.47
C PHE A 215 19.82 37.17 56.98
N THR A 216 18.73 37.24 57.76
CA THR A 216 17.39 36.78 57.39
C THR A 216 16.38 37.86 57.74
N ILE A 217 15.60 38.31 56.77
CA ILE A 217 14.53 39.28 56.96
C ILE A 217 13.24 38.69 56.40
N THR A 218 12.14 38.86 57.13
CA THR A 218 10.82 38.49 56.65
C THR A 218 10.11 39.73 56.13
N VAL A 219 9.80 39.74 54.83
CA VAL A 219 9.12 40.87 54.17
C VAL A 219 7.66 40.50 53.97
N PRO A 220 6.69 41.36 54.39
CA PRO A 220 5.29 41.15 54.06
C PRO A 220 5.06 41.49 52.59
N ILE A 221 4.65 40.50 51.81
CA ILE A 221 4.36 40.68 50.39
C ILE A 221 2.85 40.70 50.23
N GLN A 222 2.37 41.71 49.52
CA GLN A 222 0.97 41.88 49.21
C GLN A 222 0.79 41.74 47.69
N VAL A 223 0.12 40.68 47.27
CA VAL A 223 -0.38 40.52 45.91
C VAL A 223 -1.87 40.80 45.94
N GLU A 224 -2.23 41.97 45.44
CA GLU A 224 -3.60 42.53 45.50
C GLU A 224 -4.21 42.44 46.93
N THR A 225 -5.05 41.45 47.21
CA THR A 225 -5.79 41.25 48.48
C THR A 225 -5.16 40.22 49.41
N ILE A 226 -4.19 39.41 48.96
CA ILE A 226 -3.58 38.34 49.75
C ILE A 226 -2.23 38.82 50.31
N ARG A 227 -2.05 38.67 51.62
CA ARG A 227 -0.79 38.96 52.32
C ARG A 227 -0.12 37.67 52.77
N TYR A 228 1.13 37.48 52.36
CA TYR A 228 1.97 36.39 52.83
C TYR A 228 3.31 36.94 53.30
N GLN A 229 3.98 36.17 54.17
CA GLN A 229 5.29 36.51 54.69
C GLN A 229 6.35 35.76 53.88
N GLN A 230 7.26 36.51 53.27
CA GLN A 230 8.32 35.96 52.46
C GLN A 230 9.66 36.08 53.19
N GLU A 231 10.37 34.97 53.33
CA GLU A 231 11.72 34.98 53.91
C GLU A 231 12.73 35.44 52.85
N VAL A 232 13.61 36.37 53.22
CA VAL A 232 14.68 36.91 52.38
C VAL A 232 16.02 36.65 53.06
N LYS A 233 16.91 35.93 52.37
CA LYS A 233 18.25 35.54 52.85
C LYS A 233 19.33 36.19 52.00
N CYS A 234 20.51 36.42 52.58
CA CYS A 234 21.68 36.79 51.79
C CYS A 234 22.44 35.54 51.34
N VAL A 235 22.87 35.50 50.08
CA VAL A 235 23.81 34.49 49.56
C VAL A 235 25.04 35.17 48.97
N GLN A 236 26.20 34.64 49.30
CA GLN A 236 27.45 35.16 48.73
C GLN A 236 27.58 34.72 47.27
N GLY A 237 27.66 35.67 46.33
CA GLY A 237 28.01 35.39 44.94
C GLY A 237 29.52 35.25 44.78
N LEU A 238 29.99 34.07 44.32
CA LEU A 238 31.40 33.76 44.17
C LEU A 238 31.79 33.73 42.69
N PRO A 239 32.34 34.82 42.13
CA PRO A 239 32.86 34.80 40.76
C PRO A 239 34.23 34.12 40.70
N LEU A 240 34.38 33.12 39.82
CA LEU A 240 35.63 32.39 39.59
C LEU A 240 36.05 32.48 38.12
N TRP A 241 37.34 32.74 37.87
CA TRP A 241 37.87 32.84 36.51
C TRP A 241 38.36 31.48 35.98
N ARG A 242 38.18 31.24 34.68
CA ARG A 242 38.69 30.08 33.93
C ARG A 242 39.40 30.55 32.66
N ALA A 243 40.40 29.77 32.22
CA ALA A 243 41.30 30.18 31.15
C ALA A 243 40.69 30.18 29.75
N ASN A 244 39.69 29.34 29.50
CA ASN A 244 39.04 29.25 28.20
C ASN A 244 37.58 28.80 28.35
N ALA A 245 36.78 29.04 27.30
CA ALA A 245 35.39 28.60 27.22
C ALA A 245 35.22 27.08 27.37
N LEU A 246 36.20 26.29 26.93
CA LEU A 246 36.18 24.83 27.04
C LEU A 246 36.20 24.37 28.51
N ALA A 247 37.02 24.99 29.36
CA ALA A 247 37.08 24.67 30.79
C ALA A 247 35.78 25.07 31.51
N VAL A 248 35.21 26.23 31.15
CA VAL A 248 33.89 26.64 31.67
C VAL A 248 32.82 25.63 31.29
N ASN A 249 32.74 25.24 30.02
CA ASN A 249 31.76 24.28 29.54
C ASN A 249 31.93 22.89 30.18
N ASP A 250 33.18 22.41 30.33
CA ASP A 250 33.48 21.13 30.98
C ASP A 250 33.06 21.13 32.46
N GLU A 251 33.32 22.21 33.20
CA GLU A 251 32.92 22.33 34.61
C GLU A 251 31.40 22.46 34.78
N LEU A 252 30.73 23.28 33.94
CA LEU A 252 29.27 23.38 33.92
C LEU A 252 28.63 22.03 33.62
N PHE A 253 29.15 21.31 32.62
CA PHE A 253 28.64 20.00 32.22
C PHE A 253 28.82 18.97 33.34
N LYS A 254 30.03 18.83 33.89
CA LYS A 254 30.33 17.90 34.99
C LYS A 254 29.56 18.22 36.27
N GLY A 255 29.21 19.48 36.48
CA GLY A 255 28.39 19.93 37.60
C GLY A 255 26.93 19.48 37.52
N TYR A 256 26.45 19.12 36.33
CA TYR A 256 25.05 18.76 36.12
C TYR A 256 24.78 17.26 36.29
N ARG A 257 23.52 16.91 36.64
CA ARG A 257 23.09 15.53 36.87
C ARG A 257 23.21 14.71 35.58
N GLY A 258 24.22 13.85 35.51
CA GLY A 258 24.52 13.01 34.34
C GLY A 258 25.74 13.42 33.53
N GLY A 259 26.34 14.58 33.82
CA GLY A 259 27.63 14.99 33.23
C GLY A 259 28.85 14.36 33.91
N ASN A 260 28.64 13.62 34.99
CA ASN A 260 29.67 12.82 35.66
C ASN A 260 29.17 11.38 35.94
N LEU A 261 30.10 10.43 35.95
CA LEU A 261 29.81 8.99 36.14
C LEU A 261 29.13 8.69 37.49
N LYS A 262 29.38 9.52 38.51
CA LYS A 262 28.84 9.35 39.87
C LYS A 262 27.41 9.93 40.02
N ARG A 263 26.89 10.65 39.01
CA ARG A 263 25.63 11.41 39.03
C ARG A 263 25.50 12.39 40.21
N GLU A 264 26.62 12.90 40.70
CA GLU A 264 26.68 13.93 41.75
C GLU A 264 26.23 15.29 41.18
N ILE A 265 25.47 16.08 41.95
CA ILE A 265 24.99 17.40 41.52
C ILE A 265 25.86 18.48 42.14
N ASN A 266 26.43 19.34 41.29
CA ASN A 266 27.34 20.41 41.65
C ASN A 266 27.12 21.62 40.72
N GLU A 267 25.96 22.25 40.87
CA GLU A 267 25.44 23.29 39.99
C GLU A 267 26.09 24.66 40.23
N ILE A 268 26.26 25.36 39.12
CA ILE A 268 26.78 26.72 39.02
C ILE A 268 25.64 27.60 38.51
N VAL A 269 25.54 28.82 39.03
CA VAL A 269 24.42 29.75 38.75
C VAL A 269 24.35 30.12 37.27
N ALA A 270 25.47 30.63 36.75
CA ALA A 270 25.65 31.05 35.38
C ALA A 270 27.15 31.16 35.09
N ALA A 271 27.49 31.27 33.81
CA ALA A 271 28.83 31.62 33.41
C ALA A 271 28.85 32.69 32.32
N TYR A 272 29.85 33.56 32.37
CA TYR A 272 29.97 34.74 31.52
C TYR A 272 31.24 34.65 30.67
N ASP A 273 31.05 34.59 29.36
CA ASP A 273 32.13 34.70 28.37
C ASP A 273 32.33 36.16 27.96
N LEU A 274 33.49 36.71 28.32
CA LEU A 274 33.91 38.06 28.04
C LEU A 274 35.14 38.11 27.12
N LEU A 275 35.40 37.05 26.34
CA LEU A 275 36.58 36.97 25.46
C LEU A 275 36.65 38.13 24.43
N ASP A 276 35.49 38.54 23.92
CA ASP A 276 35.35 39.61 22.92
C ASP A 276 34.97 40.97 23.55
N THR A 277 35.06 41.09 24.88
CA THR A 277 34.77 42.35 25.60
C THR A 277 36.06 43.11 25.90
N ASP A 278 36.11 44.39 25.48
CA ASP A 278 37.18 45.34 25.79
C ASP A 278 36.60 46.67 26.30
N GLN A 279 37.40 47.74 26.45
CA GLN A 279 36.91 49.03 26.96
C GLN A 279 35.96 49.78 26.00
N SER A 280 35.91 49.39 24.73
CA SER A 280 35.16 50.04 23.65
C SER A 280 34.02 49.20 23.08
N HIS A 281 34.09 47.87 23.27
CA HIS A 281 33.19 46.88 22.71
C HIS A 281 32.71 45.94 23.80
N PHE A 282 31.40 45.90 24.03
CA PHE A 282 30.77 44.99 24.98
C PHE A 282 30.15 43.80 24.24
N ASN A 283 30.72 42.61 24.43
CA ASN A 283 30.20 41.37 23.88
C ASN A 283 30.26 40.27 24.93
N VAL A 284 29.12 39.96 25.53
CA VAL A 284 28.96 38.95 26.57
C VAL A 284 28.16 37.77 26.04
N ARG A 285 28.66 36.54 26.26
CA ARG A 285 27.83 35.33 26.12
C ARG A 285 27.52 34.79 27.51
N VAL A 286 26.24 34.55 27.77
CA VAL A 286 25.78 34.02 29.06
C VAL A 286 25.43 32.56 28.87
N TRP A 287 26.11 31.69 29.61
CA TRP A 287 25.72 30.30 29.79
C TRP A 287 24.87 30.18 31.04
N TYR A 288 23.65 29.66 30.88
CA TYR A 288 22.67 29.51 31.95
C TYR A 288 22.17 28.06 32.01
N ASN A 289 21.52 27.69 33.12
CA ASN A 289 20.96 26.36 33.27
C ASN A 289 19.61 26.23 32.53
N GLY A 290 19.60 25.55 31.39
CA GLY A 290 18.40 25.30 30.59
C GLY A 290 17.49 24.18 31.09
N THR A 291 17.90 23.43 32.12
CA THR A 291 17.14 22.29 32.66
C THR A 291 15.73 22.69 33.11
N TYR A 292 15.61 23.86 33.72
CA TYR A 292 14.34 24.35 34.24
C TYR A 292 13.31 24.65 33.14
N MET A 293 13.70 24.62 31.86
CA MET A 293 12.82 24.85 30.72
C MET A 293 11.81 23.70 30.50
N ASN A 294 12.08 22.50 31.06
CA ASN A 294 11.25 21.29 30.98
C ASN A 294 10.72 20.97 29.56
N ASP A 295 11.62 21.04 28.58
CA ASP A 295 11.31 20.83 27.17
C ASP A 295 11.03 19.36 26.86
N SER A 296 9.78 18.98 27.04
CA SER A 296 9.25 17.63 26.79
C SER A 296 8.45 17.54 25.49
N GLY A 297 8.44 18.61 24.67
CA GLY A 297 7.67 18.71 23.42
C GLY A 297 6.14 18.79 23.57
N ASN A 298 5.58 18.27 24.66
CA ASN A 298 4.12 18.22 24.93
C ASN A 298 3.65 19.21 26.00
N SER A 299 4.54 20.04 26.52
CA SER A 299 4.25 21.05 27.56
C SER A 299 4.79 22.42 27.16
N PRO A 300 4.14 23.52 27.59
CA PRO A 300 4.62 24.86 27.32
C PRO A 300 5.98 25.09 28.00
N LEU A 301 6.94 25.65 27.24
CA LEU A 301 8.29 25.93 27.70
C LEU A 301 8.29 26.86 28.93
N ALA A 302 9.07 26.50 29.95
CA ALA A 302 9.23 27.31 31.15
C ALA A 302 10.30 28.41 30.96
N LEU A 303 10.12 29.53 31.67
CA LEU A 303 10.90 30.76 31.49
C LEU A 303 12.16 30.78 32.37
N VAL A 304 13.36 30.81 31.78
CA VAL A 304 14.65 30.44 32.42
C VAL A 304 15.39 31.55 33.18
N ARG A 305 14.76 32.70 33.43
CA ARG A 305 15.30 33.86 34.20
C ARG A 305 16.61 34.46 33.65
N VAL A 306 16.81 34.48 32.33
CA VAL A 306 18.01 35.00 31.63
C VAL A 306 18.21 36.53 31.71
N PRO A 307 17.16 37.39 31.65
CA PRO A 307 17.37 38.83 31.58
C PRO A 307 18.12 39.41 32.79
N ARG A 308 17.97 38.80 33.98
CA ARG A 308 18.73 39.27 35.16
C ARG A 308 20.22 38.97 35.05
N SER A 309 20.59 37.80 34.52
CA SER A 309 22.00 37.45 34.27
C SER A 309 22.65 38.45 33.31
N LEU A 310 21.96 38.82 32.23
CA LEU A 310 22.42 39.84 31.29
C LEU A 310 22.53 41.23 31.94
N ASN A 311 21.56 41.60 32.78
CA ASN A 311 21.59 42.87 33.51
C ASN A 311 22.81 42.97 34.44
N VAL A 312 23.11 41.90 35.19
CA VAL A 312 24.25 41.84 36.10
C VAL A 312 25.57 42.02 35.34
N ALA A 313 25.76 41.32 34.23
CA ALA A 313 26.97 41.48 33.40
C ALA A 313 27.08 42.87 32.77
N SER A 314 25.97 43.41 32.26
CA SER A 314 25.94 44.74 31.63
C SER A 314 26.22 45.85 32.64
N ASN A 315 25.67 45.75 33.85
CA ASN A 315 25.92 46.70 34.93
C ASN A 315 27.38 46.67 35.39
N ALA A 316 27.97 45.48 35.55
CA ALA A 316 29.39 45.35 35.90
C ALA A 316 30.30 46.02 34.87
N TYR A 317 29.99 45.88 33.59
CA TYR A 317 30.71 46.55 32.50
C TYR A 317 30.56 48.08 32.53
N LEU A 318 29.33 48.59 32.63
CA LEU A 318 29.06 50.03 32.70
C LEU A 318 29.74 50.68 33.92
N GLN A 319 29.65 50.03 35.08
CA GLN A 319 30.32 50.48 36.29
C GLN A 319 31.85 50.46 36.14
N SER A 320 32.40 49.52 35.36
CA SER A 320 33.82 49.49 35.02
C SER A 320 34.28 50.68 34.18
N LEU A 321 33.43 51.17 33.28
CA LEU A 321 33.79 52.27 32.37
C LEU A 321 33.55 53.65 32.96
N GLN A 322 32.40 53.87 33.61
CA GLN A 322 31.90 55.20 33.95
C GLN A 322 31.71 55.43 35.47
N GLY A 323 32.05 54.44 36.30
CA GLY A 323 32.00 54.53 37.76
C GLY A 323 30.73 53.91 38.39
N ALA A 324 30.77 53.71 39.71
CA ALA A 324 29.77 52.92 40.46
C ALA A 324 28.34 53.49 40.46
N GLY A 325 28.15 54.76 40.09
CA GLY A 325 26.84 55.40 40.05
C GLY A 325 26.02 55.11 38.79
N ILE A 326 26.62 54.48 37.77
CA ILE A 326 25.96 54.23 36.48
C ILE A 326 25.48 52.78 36.42
N LYS A 327 24.18 52.62 36.16
CA LYS A 327 23.53 51.33 36.00
C LYS A 327 22.57 51.38 34.82
N MET A 328 22.45 50.26 34.12
CA MET A 328 21.37 50.01 33.19
C MET A 328 20.08 49.81 33.98
N LEU A 329 19.09 50.66 33.72
CA LEU A 329 17.75 50.55 34.30
C LEU A 329 17.02 49.39 33.63
N PHE A 330 17.20 48.19 34.17
CA PHE A 330 16.51 46.98 33.76
C PHE A 330 15.44 46.60 34.80
N ASP A 331 14.84 47.65 35.37
CA ASP A 331 13.84 47.54 36.42
C ASP A 331 12.56 46.98 35.79
N PHE A 332 12.11 45.84 36.33
CA PHE A 332 10.82 45.23 35.99
C PHE A 332 10.67 44.69 34.55
N VAL A 333 11.79 44.33 33.91
CA VAL A 333 11.78 43.70 32.58
C VAL A 333 11.60 42.19 32.71
N LYS A 334 10.47 41.68 32.22
CA LYS A 334 10.19 40.23 32.12
C LYS A 334 10.74 39.62 30.82
N GLU A 335 10.80 38.30 30.75
CA GLU A 335 11.35 37.56 29.60
C GLU A 335 10.54 37.71 28.29
N MET A 336 9.22 37.92 28.35
CA MET A 336 8.40 38.17 27.16
C MET A 336 7.07 38.91 27.48
N PRO A 337 6.57 39.77 26.58
CA PRO A 337 5.17 40.18 26.59
C PRO A 337 4.29 39.00 26.12
N LYS A 338 3.16 38.74 26.80
CA LYS A 338 2.24 37.66 26.44
C LYS A 338 0.83 38.20 26.12
N PRO A 339 0.20 37.78 25.00
CA PRO A 339 -1.20 38.04 24.72
C PRO A 339 -2.12 37.20 25.63
N ALA A 340 -3.36 37.63 25.83
CA ALA A 340 -4.32 36.90 26.67
C ALA A 340 -4.53 35.45 26.15
N THR A 341 -4.16 34.45 26.95
CA THR A 341 -4.36 33.04 26.61
C THR A 341 -5.59 32.49 27.29
N LYS A 342 -6.51 31.96 26.48
CA LYS A 342 -7.61 31.11 26.96
C LYS A 342 -7.08 29.70 27.13
N LEU A 343 -7.48 29.00 28.20
CA LEU A 343 -7.21 27.59 28.35
C LEU A 343 -8.00 26.82 27.28
N SER A 344 -7.35 26.46 26.18
CA SER A 344 -7.97 25.69 25.09
C SER A 344 -7.13 24.45 24.79
N LEU A 345 -7.72 23.27 24.95
CA LEU A 345 -7.15 22.03 24.46
C LEU A 345 -7.56 21.84 23.01
N ASP A 346 -6.63 21.67 22.09
CA ASP A 346 -6.94 21.38 20.70
C ASP A 346 -6.77 19.88 20.41
N PHE A 347 -7.86 19.13 20.57
CA PHE A 347 -7.86 17.68 20.35
C PHE A 347 -7.53 17.30 18.91
N SER A 348 -7.80 18.20 17.94
CA SER A 348 -7.46 17.95 16.54
C SER A 348 -5.96 17.94 16.30
N SER A 349 -5.21 18.74 17.07
CA SER A 349 -3.75 18.75 17.03
C SER A 349 -3.18 17.65 17.92
N ILE A 350 -3.68 17.46 19.14
CA ILE A 350 -3.17 16.46 20.10
C ILE A 350 -3.36 15.02 19.59
N LEU A 351 -4.55 14.69 19.09
CA LEU A 351 -4.89 13.33 18.62
C LEU A 351 -4.78 13.20 17.10
N GLY A 352 -4.46 14.29 16.40
CA GLY A 352 -4.40 14.35 14.94
C GLY A 352 -3.41 13.37 14.34
N GLY A 353 -2.21 13.24 14.93
CA GLY A 353 -1.17 12.31 14.44
C GLY A 353 -1.68 10.88 14.29
N LEU A 354 -2.38 10.34 15.29
CA LEU A 354 -2.90 8.97 15.28
C LEU A 354 -4.14 8.81 14.39
N PHE A 355 -5.16 9.64 14.57
CA PHE A 355 -6.41 9.46 13.83
C PHE A 355 -6.29 9.78 12.35
N PHE A 356 -5.55 10.83 11.99
CA PHE A 356 -5.34 11.16 10.58
C PHE A 356 -4.45 10.12 9.90
N THR A 357 -3.52 9.47 10.62
CA THR A 357 -2.77 8.33 10.09
C THR A 357 -3.70 7.22 9.61
N TRP A 358 -4.71 6.84 10.41
CA TRP A 358 -5.69 5.83 10.00
C TRP A 358 -6.55 6.25 8.81
N VAL A 359 -6.98 7.52 8.77
CA VAL A 359 -7.78 8.05 7.67
C VAL A 359 -7.00 7.98 6.35
N VAL A 360 -5.76 8.43 6.34
CA VAL A 360 -4.93 8.44 5.12
C VAL A 360 -4.54 7.02 4.71
N LEU A 361 -4.21 6.15 5.67
CA LEU A 361 -3.86 4.75 5.38
C LEU A 361 -5.04 3.90 4.89
N GLN A 362 -6.29 4.30 5.13
CA GLN A 362 -7.49 3.57 4.71
C GLN A 362 -7.58 3.34 3.19
N LEU A 363 -6.92 4.17 2.38
CA LEU A 363 -6.85 3.98 0.93
C LEU A 363 -5.98 2.77 0.51
N PHE A 364 -5.05 2.33 1.36
CA PHE A 364 -4.11 1.25 1.04
C PHE A 364 -4.82 -0.10 0.87
N PRO A 365 -5.65 -0.57 1.82
CA PRO A 365 -6.43 -1.81 1.65
C PRO A 365 -7.33 -1.77 0.41
N VAL A 366 -7.87 -0.61 0.05
CA VAL A 366 -8.79 -0.46 -1.10
C VAL A 366 -8.05 -0.71 -2.42
N ILE A 367 -6.86 -0.12 -2.57
CA ILE A 367 -5.97 -0.36 -3.73
C ILE A 367 -5.56 -1.83 -3.77
N LEU A 368 -5.09 -2.37 -2.63
CA LEU A 368 -4.62 -3.74 -2.51
C LEU A 368 -5.71 -4.76 -2.86
N ILE A 369 -6.91 -4.62 -2.31
CA ILE A 369 -8.05 -5.53 -2.54
C ILE A 369 -8.44 -5.53 -4.02
N SER A 370 -8.45 -4.37 -4.68
CA SER A 370 -8.79 -4.28 -6.10
C SER A 370 -7.76 -4.99 -6.97
N LEU A 371 -6.46 -4.80 -6.70
CA LEU A 371 -5.38 -5.45 -7.45
C LEU A 371 -5.37 -6.97 -7.22
N VAL A 372 -5.52 -7.41 -5.97
CA VAL A 372 -5.56 -8.84 -5.62
C VAL A 372 -6.83 -9.50 -6.15
N TYR A 373 -7.95 -8.79 -6.25
CA TYR A 373 -9.18 -9.32 -6.86
C TYR A 373 -9.00 -9.61 -8.35
N GLU A 374 -8.43 -8.68 -9.11
CA GLU A 374 -8.15 -8.89 -10.53
C GLU A 374 -7.15 -10.04 -10.76
N LYS A 375 -6.18 -10.19 -9.85
CA LYS A 375 -5.21 -11.28 -9.83
C LYS A 375 -5.85 -12.63 -9.51
N GLN A 376 -6.60 -12.73 -8.41
CA GLN A 376 -7.25 -13.97 -7.94
C GLN A 376 -8.20 -14.55 -8.99
N ARG A 377 -8.93 -13.68 -9.70
CA ARG A 377 -9.87 -14.08 -10.76
C ARG A 377 -9.20 -14.23 -12.14
N ASN A 378 -7.88 -14.12 -12.25
CA ASN A 378 -7.14 -14.17 -13.52
C ASN A 378 -7.68 -13.19 -14.59
N LEU A 379 -8.29 -12.09 -14.17
CA LEU A 379 -8.91 -11.12 -15.09
C LEU A 379 -7.85 -10.34 -15.84
N ARG A 380 -6.71 -10.03 -15.19
CA ARG A 380 -5.56 -9.39 -15.83
C ARG A 380 -5.03 -10.22 -17.00
N LEU A 381 -4.96 -11.52 -16.81
CA LEU A 381 -4.51 -12.46 -17.82
C LEU A 381 -5.49 -12.54 -19.00
N MET A 382 -6.80 -12.56 -18.72
CA MET A 382 -7.82 -12.48 -19.77
C MET A 382 -7.72 -11.18 -20.58
N MET A 383 -7.47 -10.03 -19.92
CA MET A 383 -7.23 -8.76 -20.60
C MET A 383 -5.98 -8.81 -21.49
N LYS A 384 -4.90 -9.44 -21.02
CA LYS A 384 -3.66 -9.64 -21.79
C LYS A 384 -3.88 -10.49 -23.03
N MET A 385 -4.63 -11.60 -22.91
CA MET A 385 -5.00 -12.45 -24.06
C MET A 385 -5.78 -11.72 -25.14
N HIS A 386 -6.51 -10.67 -24.78
CA HIS A 386 -7.28 -9.83 -25.71
C HIS A 386 -6.49 -8.63 -26.23
N GLY A 387 -5.17 -8.56 -25.98
CA GLY A 387 -4.26 -7.58 -26.56
C GLY A 387 -3.95 -6.38 -25.66
N LEU A 388 -4.19 -6.46 -24.34
CA LEU A 388 -3.73 -5.44 -23.39
C LEU A 388 -2.26 -5.68 -23.01
N GLY A 389 -1.40 -4.69 -23.26
CA GLY A 389 0.00 -4.76 -22.83
C GLY A 389 0.19 -4.51 -21.32
N ASP A 390 1.28 -5.03 -20.75
CA ASP A 390 1.60 -4.86 -19.33
C ASP A 390 1.86 -3.38 -18.94
N GLY A 391 2.59 -2.63 -19.78
CA GLY A 391 2.88 -1.20 -19.53
C GLY A 391 1.62 -0.32 -19.48
N PRO A 392 0.75 -0.38 -20.51
CA PRO A 392 -0.56 0.28 -20.48
C PRO A 392 -1.38 -0.03 -19.23
N TYR A 393 -1.50 -1.32 -18.87
CA TYR A 393 -2.23 -1.72 -17.67
C TYR A 393 -1.71 -1.01 -16.40
N TRP A 394 -0.39 -1.01 -16.19
CA TRP A 394 0.23 -0.34 -15.04
C TRP A 394 -0.03 1.16 -15.03
N MET A 395 0.21 1.86 -16.14
CA MET A 395 0.02 3.31 -16.23
C MET A 395 -1.43 3.73 -15.99
N ILE A 396 -2.38 3.00 -16.57
CA ILE A 396 -3.81 3.31 -16.45
C ILE A 396 -4.31 3.00 -15.05
N SER A 397 -3.89 1.87 -14.47
CA SER A 397 -4.27 1.48 -13.11
C SER A 397 -3.70 2.46 -12.09
N TYR A 398 -2.44 2.85 -12.25
CA TYR A 398 -1.80 3.88 -11.42
C TYR A 398 -2.53 5.22 -11.52
N GLY A 399 -2.77 5.72 -12.74
CA GLY A 399 -3.48 6.98 -12.95
C GLY A 399 -4.92 6.97 -12.40
N TYR A 400 -5.60 5.83 -12.49
CA TYR A 400 -6.92 5.65 -11.90
C TYR A 400 -6.90 5.71 -10.36
N PHE A 401 -5.98 4.99 -9.71
CA PHE A 401 -5.85 5.06 -8.26
C PHE A 401 -5.39 6.44 -7.79
N LEU A 402 -4.49 7.09 -8.53
CA LEU A 402 -4.06 8.46 -8.25
C LEU A 402 -5.24 9.43 -8.28
N PHE A 403 -6.09 9.35 -9.31
CA PHE A 403 -7.28 10.20 -9.41
C PHE A 403 -8.23 10.00 -8.23
N VAL A 404 -8.55 8.75 -7.88
CA VAL A 404 -9.46 8.43 -6.75
C VAL A 404 -8.88 8.93 -5.43
N SER A 405 -7.59 8.69 -5.19
CA SER A 405 -6.91 9.10 -3.96
C SER A 405 -6.80 10.62 -3.84
N VAL A 406 -6.49 11.34 -4.92
CA VAL A 406 -6.43 12.82 -4.90
C VAL A 406 -7.81 13.40 -4.59
N VAL A 407 -8.88 12.90 -5.22
CA VAL A 407 -10.25 13.36 -4.91
C VAL A 407 -10.60 13.09 -3.45
N TYR A 408 -10.27 11.92 -2.92
CA TYR A 408 -10.50 11.58 -1.51
C TYR A 408 -9.77 12.54 -0.56
N MET A 409 -8.49 12.81 -0.82
CA MET A 409 -7.68 13.67 0.04
C MET A 409 -8.10 15.14 -0.04
N LEU A 410 -8.52 15.63 -1.21
CA LEU A 410 -9.10 16.96 -1.36
C LEU A 410 -10.40 17.09 -0.54
N VAL A 411 -11.30 16.10 -0.62
CA VAL A 411 -12.53 16.08 0.18
C VAL A 411 -12.22 16.07 1.67
N PHE A 412 -11.21 15.31 2.09
CA PHE A 412 -10.77 15.24 3.49
C PHE A 412 -10.26 16.58 4.01
N VAL A 413 -9.34 17.24 3.28
CA VAL A 413 -8.78 18.55 3.66
C VAL A 413 -9.83 19.67 3.64
N ILE A 414 -10.66 19.74 2.59
CA ILE A 414 -11.73 20.74 2.47
C ILE A 414 -12.70 20.60 3.64
N PHE A 415 -13.12 19.38 3.96
CA PHE A 415 -14.05 19.15 5.06
C PHE A 415 -13.44 19.46 6.42
N GLY A 416 -12.20 19.04 6.67
CA GLY A 416 -11.47 19.37 7.90
C GLY A 416 -11.35 20.88 8.10
N SER A 417 -11.09 21.63 7.02
CA SER A 417 -11.05 23.10 7.02
C SER A 417 -12.43 23.73 7.25
N LEU A 418 -13.49 23.26 6.58
CA LEU A 418 -14.87 23.77 6.75
C LEU A 418 -15.41 23.61 8.17
N ILE A 419 -15.02 22.53 8.83
CA ILE A 419 -15.35 22.27 10.22
C ILE A 419 -14.56 23.17 11.20
N GLY A 420 -13.47 23.79 10.75
CA GLY A 420 -12.64 24.66 11.57
C GLY A 420 -11.62 23.91 12.43
N LEU A 421 -11.20 22.70 12.03
CA LEU A 421 -10.12 21.99 12.72
C LEU A 421 -8.80 22.75 12.53
N LYS A 422 -8.21 23.21 13.64
CA LYS A 422 -6.99 24.04 13.66
C LYS A 422 -5.80 23.39 12.96
N PHE A 423 -5.71 22.06 13.02
CA PHE A 423 -4.74 21.27 12.25
C PHE A 423 -4.71 21.64 10.75
N PHE A 424 -5.88 21.81 10.12
CA PHE A 424 -5.98 22.12 8.69
C PHE A 424 -5.95 23.62 8.40
N THR A 425 -6.48 24.46 9.31
CA THR A 425 -6.65 25.89 9.08
C THR A 425 -5.43 26.74 9.43
N LEU A 426 -4.61 26.32 10.41
CA LEU A 426 -3.42 27.06 10.84
C LEU A 426 -2.19 26.77 9.97
N ASN A 427 -2.08 25.55 9.45
CA ASN A 427 -0.98 25.12 8.60
C ASN A 427 -1.21 25.55 7.14
N ASP A 428 -0.14 25.83 6.39
CA ASP A 428 -0.25 26.23 4.99
C ASP A 428 -0.79 25.09 4.09
N TYR A 429 -1.89 25.35 3.38
CA TYR A 429 -2.54 24.40 2.48
C TYR A 429 -1.62 23.88 1.38
N SER A 430 -0.63 24.69 0.96
CA SER A 430 0.31 24.29 -0.09
C SER A 430 1.23 23.15 0.37
N ILE A 431 1.71 23.19 1.62
CA ILE A 431 2.55 22.13 2.21
C ILE A 431 1.73 20.87 2.43
N GLN A 432 0.50 21.02 2.95
CA GLN A 432 -0.44 19.90 3.11
C GLN A 432 -0.70 19.19 1.77
N PHE A 433 -0.92 19.95 0.70
CA PHE A 433 -1.13 19.39 -0.63
C PHE A 433 0.09 18.60 -1.12
N VAL A 434 1.29 19.16 -1.01
CA VAL A 434 2.53 18.49 -1.43
C VAL A 434 2.78 17.22 -0.61
N PHE A 435 2.61 17.29 0.71
CA PHE A 435 2.76 16.15 1.61
C PHE A 435 1.82 15.01 1.24
N PHE A 436 0.51 15.27 1.15
CA PHE A 436 -0.47 14.25 0.81
C PHE A 436 -0.28 13.74 -0.61
N PHE A 437 0.08 14.60 -1.57
CA PHE A 437 0.36 14.17 -2.93
C PHE A 437 1.51 13.15 -2.99
N ILE A 438 2.64 13.45 -2.34
CA ILE A 438 3.79 12.52 -2.28
C ILE A 438 3.36 11.20 -1.62
N TYR A 439 2.66 11.28 -0.49
CA TYR A 439 2.24 10.09 0.24
C TYR A 439 1.26 9.21 -0.54
N ILE A 440 0.30 9.80 -1.27
CA ILE A 440 -0.61 9.04 -2.15
C ILE A 440 0.18 8.22 -3.17
N ASN A 441 1.21 8.81 -3.78
CA ASN A 441 2.03 8.13 -4.77
C ASN A 441 2.82 6.96 -4.15
N LEU A 442 3.37 7.16 -2.94
CA LEU A 442 4.04 6.12 -2.16
C LEU A 442 3.08 4.98 -1.78
N GLN A 443 1.87 5.31 -1.33
CA GLN A 443 0.84 4.35 -0.95
C GLN A 443 0.39 3.48 -2.13
N ILE A 444 0.27 4.07 -3.33
CA ILE A 444 -0.03 3.33 -4.56
C ILE A 444 1.13 2.38 -4.90
N ALA A 445 2.38 2.85 -4.83
CA ALA A 445 3.55 2.01 -5.09
C ALA A 445 3.62 0.81 -4.12
N LEU A 446 3.37 1.04 -2.84
CA LEU A 446 3.27 0.00 -1.82
C LEU A 446 2.11 -0.98 -2.11
N GLY A 447 0.96 -0.48 -2.57
CA GLY A 447 -0.18 -1.30 -2.99
C GLY A 447 0.15 -2.25 -4.13
N PHE A 448 0.86 -1.77 -5.16
CA PHE A 448 1.35 -2.61 -6.26
C PHE A 448 2.38 -3.65 -5.77
N LEU A 449 3.30 -3.26 -4.89
CA LEU A 449 4.28 -4.17 -4.31
C LEU A 449 3.59 -5.28 -3.50
N ALA A 450 2.70 -4.92 -2.58
CA ALA A 450 1.97 -5.86 -1.74
C ALA A 450 1.08 -6.80 -2.56
N ALA A 451 0.50 -6.33 -3.67
CA ALA A 451 -0.28 -7.18 -4.58
C ALA A 451 0.54 -8.30 -5.22
N THR A 452 1.87 -8.19 -5.31
CA THR A 452 2.73 -9.29 -5.78
C THR A 452 2.76 -10.47 -4.80
N ILE A 453 2.68 -10.19 -3.49
CA ILE A 453 2.80 -11.16 -2.39
C ILE A 453 1.49 -11.93 -2.17
N PHE A 454 0.34 -11.24 -2.25
CA PHE A 454 -0.95 -11.86 -1.95
C PHE A 454 -1.61 -12.54 -3.16
N SER A 455 -2.21 -13.71 -2.95
CA SER A 455 -2.99 -14.45 -3.96
C SER A 455 -4.49 -14.48 -3.66
N ASN A 456 -4.89 -14.25 -2.41
CA ASN A 456 -6.29 -14.30 -1.96
C ASN A 456 -6.75 -12.95 -1.40
N VAL A 457 -7.89 -12.46 -1.89
CA VAL A 457 -8.48 -11.19 -1.46
C VAL A 457 -8.81 -11.16 0.03
N LYS A 458 -9.28 -12.27 0.61
CA LYS A 458 -9.65 -12.31 2.03
C LYS A 458 -8.44 -12.07 2.94
N THR A 459 -7.33 -12.75 2.65
CA THR A 459 -6.07 -12.60 3.38
C THR A 459 -5.48 -11.20 3.21
N ALA A 460 -5.48 -10.69 1.97
CA ALA A 460 -5.02 -9.33 1.68
C ALA A 460 -5.83 -8.25 2.42
N SER A 461 -7.16 -8.44 2.52
CA SER A 461 -8.04 -7.53 3.24
C SER A 461 -7.72 -7.47 4.74
N VAL A 462 -7.63 -8.63 5.40
CA VAL A 462 -7.33 -8.70 6.84
C VAL A 462 -5.97 -8.09 7.14
N ILE A 463 -4.93 -8.50 6.40
CA ILE A 463 -3.58 -7.98 6.60
C ILE A 463 -3.51 -6.49 6.28
N GLY A 464 -4.17 -6.04 5.22
CA GLY A 464 -4.26 -4.62 4.87
C GLY A 464 -4.80 -3.79 6.03
N TYR A 465 -5.93 -4.17 6.63
CA TYR A 465 -6.48 -3.44 7.78
C TYR A 465 -5.61 -3.55 9.04
N VAL A 466 -5.00 -4.72 9.30
CA VAL A 466 -4.03 -4.86 10.40
C VAL A 466 -2.85 -3.92 10.22
N CYS A 467 -2.34 -3.75 8.99
CA CYS A 467 -1.30 -2.77 8.70
C CYS A 467 -1.79 -1.33 8.95
N VAL A 468 -3.02 -0.97 8.58
CA VAL A 468 -3.59 0.37 8.85
C VAL A 468 -3.63 0.67 10.34
N PHE A 469 -4.31 -0.16 11.13
CA PHE A 469 -4.48 0.08 12.56
C PHE A 469 -3.15 -0.08 13.32
N GLY A 470 -2.37 -1.12 12.97
CA GLY A 470 -1.07 -1.39 13.55
C GLY A 470 -0.08 -0.26 13.34
N SER A 471 -0.02 0.33 12.14
CA SER A 471 0.89 1.46 11.86
C SER A 471 0.54 2.69 12.69
N GLY A 472 -0.75 3.03 12.85
CA GLY A 472 -1.15 4.18 13.67
C GLY A 472 -0.94 3.94 15.17
N LEU A 473 -1.18 2.73 15.69
CA LEU A 473 -0.93 2.39 17.09
C LEU A 473 0.56 2.35 17.41
N LEU A 474 1.37 1.68 16.57
CA LEU A 474 2.83 1.67 16.73
C LEU A 474 3.41 3.07 16.52
N GLY A 475 2.85 3.86 15.60
CA GLY A 475 3.18 5.27 15.42
C GLY A 475 3.02 6.07 16.71
N GLY A 476 1.81 6.03 17.30
CA GLY A 476 1.48 6.80 18.50
C GLY A 476 2.14 6.31 19.79
N PHE A 477 2.20 5.00 20.03
CA PHE A 477 2.66 4.48 21.33
C PHE A 477 4.14 4.10 21.37
N LEU A 478 4.77 3.88 20.22
CA LEU A 478 6.17 3.45 20.15
C LEU A 478 7.04 4.47 19.42
N PHE A 479 6.66 4.86 18.20
CA PHE A 479 7.50 5.72 17.38
C PHE A 479 7.53 7.16 17.89
N GLN A 480 6.40 7.71 18.37
CA GLN A 480 6.35 9.03 19.02
C GLN A 480 7.37 9.15 20.17
N PHE A 481 7.48 8.13 21.01
CA PHE A 481 8.42 8.12 22.14
C PHE A 481 9.88 8.25 21.68
N PHE A 482 10.28 7.56 20.60
CA PHE A 482 11.64 7.66 20.06
C PHE A 482 11.91 8.97 19.32
N VAL A 483 10.87 9.59 18.79
CA VAL A 483 10.95 10.87 18.09
C VAL A 483 11.10 12.03 19.08
N GLU A 484 10.44 11.96 20.23
CA GLU A 484 10.53 12.97 21.30
C GLU A 484 11.85 12.86 22.10
N ASP A 485 12.47 11.68 22.14
CA ASP A 485 13.74 11.47 22.84
C ASP A 485 14.94 12.03 22.06
N THR A 486 15.42 13.19 22.49
CA THR A 486 16.61 13.86 21.91
C THR A 486 17.92 13.09 22.10
N THR A 487 17.96 12.10 22.99
CA THR A 487 19.13 11.23 23.21
C THR A 487 19.18 10.05 22.24
N PHE A 488 18.06 9.75 21.57
CA PHE A 488 17.96 8.65 20.63
C PHE A 488 18.66 8.99 19.30
N SER A 489 19.39 8.03 18.74
CA SER A 489 20.17 8.26 17.53
C SER A 489 19.25 8.53 16.33
N ARG A 490 19.40 9.70 15.70
CA ARG A 490 18.69 10.09 14.48
C ARG A 490 18.76 9.05 13.36
N GLY A 491 19.87 8.31 13.27
CA GLY A 491 20.03 7.25 12.28
C GLY A 491 19.06 6.07 12.45
N TRP A 492 18.69 5.72 13.70
CA TRP A 492 17.71 4.67 13.95
C TRP A 492 16.27 5.13 13.70
N VAL A 493 15.97 6.40 13.98
CA VAL A 493 14.68 7.01 13.60
C VAL A 493 14.50 6.95 12.08
N LEU A 494 15.53 7.33 11.34
CA LEU A 494 15.55 7.26 9.87
C LEU A 494 15.28 5.84 9.35
N VAL A 495 15.85 4.81 9.99
CA VAL A 495 15.62 3.41 9.59
C VAL A 495 14.18 2.97 9.85
N MET A 496 13.56 3.43 10.94
CA MET A 496 12.15 3.15 11.20
C MET A 496 11.24 3.86 10.20
N GLU A 497 11.60 5.09 9.80
CA GLU A 497 10.85 5.87 8.81
C GLU A 497 10.81 5.22 7.41
N ILE A 498 11.73 4.28 7.11
CA ILE A 498 11.69 3.46 5.88
C ILE A 498 10.36 2.69 5.75
N PHE A 499 9.69 2.42 6.88
CA PHE A 499 8.35 1.87 6.86
C PHE A 499 7.34 3.00 6.57
N PRO A 500 6.60 2.95 5.44
CA PRO A 500 5.74 4.08 5.02
C PRO A 500 4.67 4.52 6.03
N GLY A 501 4.25 3.61 6.92
CA GLY A 501 3.32 3.95 8.00
C GLY A 501 3.92 4.89 9.05
N PHE A 502 5.23 4.77 9.32
CA PHE A 502 5.94 5.62 10.28
C PHE A 502 6.34 6.96 9.68
N SER A 503 6.75 7.01 8.40
CA SER A 503 6.99 8.29 7.71
C SER A 503 5.71 9.15 7.60
N LEU A 504 4.54 8.53 7.34
CA LEU A 504 3.26 9.23 7.42
C LEU A 504 3.00 9.80 8.81
N TYR A 505 3.17 8.97 9.84
CA TYR A 505 2.92 9.37 11.22
C TYR A 505 3.82 10.54 11.62
N ARG A 506 5.13 10.50 11.27
CA ARG A 506 6.09 11.59 11.53
C ARG A 506 5.62 12.91 10.92
N GLY A 507 5.23 12.90 9.64
CA GLY A 507 4.77 14.13 8.97
C GLY A 507 3.48 14.70 9.55
N LEU A 508 2.53 13.83 9.93
CA LEU A 508 1.30 14.26 10.61
C LEU A 508 1.56 14.76 12.03
N TYR A 509 2.53 14.17 12.74
CA TYR A 509 2.98 14.63 14.06
C TYR A 509 3.57 16.04 13.98
N GLU A 510 4.43 16.32 12.99
CA GLU A 510 4.99 17.66 12.80
C GLU A 510 3.91 18.70 12.51
N PHE A 511 2.95 18.39 11.63
CA PHE A 511 1.81 19.30 11.42
C PHE A 511 0.98 19.55 12.69
N ALA A 512 0.80 18.52 13.51
CA ALA A 512 0.09 18.61 14.78
C ALA A 512 0.84 19.51 15.78
N GLN A 513 2.15 19.35 15.93
CA GLN A 513 2.96 20.15 16.86
C GLN A 513 2.97 21.64 16.48
N TYR A 514 3.17 21.95 15.19
CA TYR A 514 3.14 23.34 14.72
C TYR A 514 1.75 23.98 14.83
N ALA A 515 0.67 23.21 14.60
CA ALA A 515 -0.69 23.70 14.80
C ALA A 515 -1.00 23.96 16.28
N PHE A 516 -0.54 23.07 17.18
CA PHE A 516 -0.70 23.23 18.62
C PHE A 516 0.04 24.47 19.13
N ASN A 517 1.33 24.61 18.79
CA ASN A 517 2.15 25.76 19.17
C ASN A 517 1.62 27.07 18.57
N GLY A 518 1.22 27.06 17.30
CA GLY A 518 0.59 28.22 16.66
C GLY A 518 -0.69 28.65 17.36
N SER A 519 -1.56 27.69 17.71
CA SER A 519 -2.78 27.97 18.48
C SER A 519 -2.48 28.53 19.86
N TYR A 520 -1.43 28.05 20.54
CA TYR A 520 -1.07 28.49 21.89
C TYR A 520 -0.46 29.90 21.90
N MET A 521 0.44 30.18 20.95
CA MET A 521 1.13 31.47 20.83
C MET A 521 0.31 32.54 20.07
N GLY A 522 -0.81 32.15 19.43
CA GLY A 522 -1.60 33.05 18.57
C GLY A 522 -0.90 33.37 17.25
N ILE A 523 0.00 32.48 16.80
CA ILE A 523 0.80 32.61 15.57
C ILE A 523 0.25 31.61 14.53
N SER A 524 0.57 31.82 13.25
CA SER A 524 0.30 30.82 12.22
C SER A 524 1.01 29.49 12.51
N GLY A 525 0.46 28.38 12.00
CA GLY A 525 1.15 27.09 11.99
C GLY A 525 2.29 27.02 10.98
N MET A 526 2.62 25.80 10.55
CA MET A 526 3.79 25.52 9.70
C MET A 526 3.73 26.22 8.33
N ARG A 527 4.83 26.86 7.96
CA ARG A 527 5.08 27.50 6.66
C ARG A 527 6.35 26.96 6.01
N TRP A 528 6.54 27.24 4.71
CA TRP A 528 7.68 26.76 3.92
C TRP A 528 9.07 27.14 4.48
N ARG A 529 9.14 28.25 5.21
CA ARG A 529 10.36 28.75 5.85
C ARG A 529 10.77 27.90 7.04
N ASP A 530 9.80 27.39 7.78
CA ASP A 530 9.98 26.64 9.02
C ASP A 530 10.49 25.21 8.75
N LEU A 531 10.44 24.74 7.48
CA LEU A 531 11.01 23.45 7.06
C LEU A 531 12.54 23.37 7.18
N ASN A 532 13.23 24.49 7.36
CA ASN A 532 14.68 24.52 7.57
C ASN A 532 15.07 24.65 9.04
N ASP A 533 14.11 24.65 9.96
CA ASP A 533 14.38 24.69 11.39
C ASP A 533 15.03 23.37 11.83
N ALA A 534 16.02 23.45 12.74
CA ALA A 534 16.84 22.31 13.13
C ALA A 534 16.06 21.21 13.86
N ASP A 535 14.92 21.57 14.44
CA ASP A 535 14.02 20.69 15.20
C ASP A 535 12.84 20.18 14.33
N ASN A 536 12.72 20.66 13.08
CA ASN A 536 11.65 20.25 12.17
C ASN A 536 12.06 19.05 11.31
N GLY A 537 11.43 17.90 11.54
CA GLY A 537 11.67 16.67 10.75
C GLY A 537 10.97 16.65 9.38
N MET A 538 10.09 17.61 9.07
CA MET A 538 9.21 17.57 7.90
C MET A 538 9.98 17.49 6.57
N LYS A 539 11.11 18.20 6.46
CA LYS A 539 11.95 18.17 5.26
C LYS A 539 12.56 16.80 5.03
N GLU A 540 13.05 16.16 6.08
CA GLU A 540 13.66 14.82 6.01
C GLU A 540 12.61 13.79 5.58
N VAL A 541 11.43 13.81 6.23
CA VAL A 541 10.30 12.95 5.90
C VAL A 541 9.86 13.09 4.44
N LEU A 542 9.74 14.33 3.93
CA LEU A 542 9.40 14.58 2.52
C LEU A 542 10.43 13.98 1.56
N VAL A 543 11.72 14.11 1.87
CA VAL A 543 12.80 13.53 1.04
C VAL A 543 12.74 12.01 1.06
N ILE A 544 12.57 11.39 2.23
CA ILE A 544 12.47 9.94 2.40
C ILE A 544 11.30 9.39 1.59
N MET A 545 10.10 9.97 1.72
CA MET A 545 8.92 9.51 0.99
C MET A 545 9.09 9.62 -0.54
N VAL A 546 9.78 10.65 -1.03
CA VAL A 546 10.08 10.79 -2.46
C VAL A 546 11.07 9.71 -2.92
N VAL A 547 12.13 9.47 -2.15
CA VAL A 547 13.12 8.43 -2.46
C VAL A 547 12.46 7.04 -2.45
N GLU A 548 11.65 6.74 -1.43
CA GLU A 548 10.89 5.49 -1.34
C GLU A 548 9.95 5.32 -2.52
N TRP A 549 9.21 6.36 -2.90
CA TRP A 549 8.32 6.30 -4.05
C TRP A 549 9.10 5.96 -5.34
N ILE A 550 10.22 6.65 -5.59
CA ILE A 550 11.06 6.44 -6.77
C ILE A 550 11.68 5.03 -6.79
N VAL A 551 11.99 4.44 -5.63
CA VAL A 551 12.59 3.10 -5.52
C VAL A 551 11.54 1.99 -5.56
N LEU A 552 10.45 2.11 -4.81
CA LEU A 552 9.44 1.07 -4.63
C LEU A 552 8.63 0.84 -5.91
N LEU A 553 8.33 1.88 -6.70
CA LEU A 553 7.50 1.71 -7.90
C LEU A 553 8.19 0.87 -9.00
N PRO A 554 9.44 1.15 -9.41
CA PRO A 554 10.18 0.29 -10.32
C PRO A 554 10.44 -1.11 -9.74
N PHE A 555 10.70 -1.20 -8.43
CA PHE A 555 10.90 -2.49 -7.76
C PHE A 555 9.63 -3.35 -7.78
N ALA A 556 8.46 -2.76 -7.53
CA ALA A 556 7.17 -3.43 -7.66
C ALA A 556 6.92 -3.90 -9.10
N TYR A 557 7.21 -3.06 -10.09
CA TYR A 557 7.11 -3.44 -11.50
C TYR A 557 8.03 -4.61 -11.85
N TYR A 558 9.28 -4.58 -11.37
CA TYR A 558 10.25 -5.65 -11.56
C TYR A 558 9.78 -6.98 -10.95
N LEU A 559 9.35 -6.96 -9.68
CA LEU A 559 8.86 -8.16 -9.00
C LEU A 559 7.60 -8.72 -9.67
N ASP A 560 6.68 -7.89 -10.14
CA ASP A 560 5.49 -8.34 -10.86
C ASP A 560 5.83 -9.07 -12.18
N GLN A 561 6.88 -8.62 -12.89
CA GLN A 561 7.36 -9.29 -14.11
C GLN A 561 8.07 -10.62 -13.83
N VAL A 562 8.81 -10.71 -12.72
CA VAL A 562 9.64 -11.89 -12.38
C VAL A 562 8.86 -12.95 -11.60
N ALA A 563 8.02 -12.53 -10.64
CA ALA A 563 7.39 -13.42 -9.67
C ALA A 563 6.27 -14.30 -10.25
N SER A 564 5.95 -14.20 -11.54
CA SER A 564 5.06 -15.13 -12.26
C SER A 564 3.62 -15.23 -11.74
N PHE A 565 3.15 -14.27 -10.94
CA PHE A 565 1.87 -14.41 -10.25
C PHE A 565 0.67 -13.81 -11.00
N GLY A 566 0.75 -13.60 -12.32
CA GLY A 566 -0.42 -13.15 -13.11
C GLY A 566 -0.20 -12.81 -14.59
N SER A 567 1.04 -12.82 -15.09
CA SER A 567 1.41 -12.36 -16.45
C SER A 567 1.62 -13.50 -17.48
N GLY A 568 1.47 -14.76 -17.08
CA GLY A 568 1.77 -15.93 -17.94
C GLY A 568 3.24 -16.36 -17.80
N ILE A 569 3.94 -16.52 -18.93
CA ILE A 569 5.33 -16.99 -18.99
C ILE A 569 6.27 -16.12 -18.11
N ARG A 570 7.06 -16.78 -17.24
CA ARG A 570 8.13 -16.15 -16.44
C ARG A 570 9.13 -15.45 -17.34
N LYS A 571 9.28 -14.12 -17.19
CA LYS A 571 10.41 -13.41 -17.79
C LYS A 571 11.66 -13.72 -16.97
N HIS A 572 12.79 -13.89 -17.66
CA HIS A 572 14.08 -14.11 -17.01
C HIS A 572 14.42 -12.92 -16.08
N PRO A 573 15.00 -13.13 -14.88
CA PRO A 573 15.31 -12.04 -13.94
C PRO A 573 16.13 -10.89 -14.56
N LEU A 574 17.02 -11.21 -15.51
CA LEU A 574 17.85 -10.24 -16.23
C LEU A 574 17.26 -9.76 -17.57
N PHE A 575 15.93 -9.75 -17.74
CA PHE A 575 15.31 -9.40 -19.04
C PHE A 575 15.68 -8.00 -19.56
N PHE A 576 16.00 -7.07 -18.66
CA PHE A 576 16.37 -5.68 -18.98
C PHE A 576 17.76 -5.56 -19.63
N LEU A 577 18.69 -6.49 -19.37
CA LEU A 577 20.03 -6.49 -19.99
C LEU A 577 20.01 -6.91 -21.47
N LYS A 578 18.96 -7.59 -21.93
CA LYS A 578 18.79 -7.93 -23.36
C LYS A 578 18.49 -6.71 -24.24
N TYR A 579 18.15 -5.55 -23.66
CA TYR A 579 17.82 -4.33 -24.44
C TYR A 579 19.04 -3.63 -25.06
N PHE A 580 20.26 -3.98 -24.62
CA PHE A 580 21.53 -3.44 -25.16
C PHE A 580 22.13 -4.29 -26.30
N GLY A 581 21.51 -5.42 -26.67
CA GLY A 581 21.88 -6.18 -27.87
C GLY A 581 21.14 -5.67 -29.09
N LYS A 582 21.87 -5.26 -30.15
CA LYS A 582 21.30 -4.84 -31.44
C LYS A 582 20.22 -5.83 -31.92
N LYS A 583 19.02 -5.33 -32.20
CA LYS A 583 17.95 -6.07 -32.86
C LYS A 583 18.41 -6.49 -34.26
N ALA A 584 18.72 -7.76 -34.44
CA ALA A 584 18.74 -8.38 -35.76
C ALA A 584 17.29 -8.61 -36.21
N SER A 585 17.00 -8.30 -37.48
CA SER A 585 15.71 -8.55 -38.14
C SER A 585 15.30 -10.03 -38.03
N PRO A 586 14.02 -10.38 -37.86
CA PRO A 586 13.60 -11.77 -37.83
C PRO A 586 13.54 -12.30 -39.27
N SER A 587 14.68 -12.77 -39.79
CA SER A 587 14.66 -13.87 -40.74
C SER A 587 14.37 -15.13 -39.93
N ILE A 588 13.45 -15.99 -40.39
CA ILE A 588 13.29 -17.38 -39.93
C ILE A 588 14.69 -18.01 -39.91
N GLN A 589 15.32 -17.97 -38.74
CA GLN A 589 16.70 -18.38 -38.60
C GLN A 589 16.65 -19.89 -38.44
N ARG A 590 17.10 -20.57 -39.49
CA ARG A 590 17.23 -22.02 -39.62
C ARG A 590 17.61 -22.61 -38.27
N VAL A 591 16.68 -23.35 -37.66
CA VAL A 591 17.01 -24.28 -36.58
C VAL A 591 17.99 -25.26 -37.22
N GLY A 592 19.25 -25.22 -36.75
CA GLY A 592 20.24 -26.21 -37.12
C GLY A 592 19.68 -27.58 -36.75
N LEU A 593 19.66 -28.48 -37.74
CA LEU A 593 19.55 -29.91 -37.52
C LEU A 593 20.77 -30.34 -36.68
N ASP A 594 20.68 -30.19 -35.36
CA ASP A 594 21.55 -30.93 -34.46
C ASP A 594 20.94 -32.33 -34.36
N MET A 595 21.37 -33.16 -35.30
CA MET A 595 21.12 -34.59 -35.33
C MET A 595 21.94 -35.22 -34.20
N GLN A 596 21.47 -35.04 -32.96
CA GLN A 596 21.98 -35.81 -31.83
C GLN A 596 21.36 -37.19 -31.89
N ASP A 597 22.21 -38.16 -32.22
CA ASP A 597 21.99 -39.59 -32.03
C ASP A 597 21.47 -39.86 -30.61
N GLY A 598 20.16 -40.08 -30.52
CA GLY A 598 19.47 -40.36 -29.27
C GLY A 598 18.39 -41.41 -29.52
N LYS A 599 18.80 -42.68 -29.39
CA LYS A 599 17.97 -43.90 -29.29
C LYS A 599 16.60 -43.81 -29.97
N VAL A 600 16.51 -44.38 -31.17
CA VAL A 600 15.25 -44.76 -31.82
C VAL A 600 14.47 -45.68 -30.86
N PHE A 601 13.60 -45.09 -30.04
CA PHE A 601 12.48 -45.81 -29.48
C PHE A 601 11.55 -46.07 -30.65
N ILE A 602 11.57 -47.31 -31.16
CA ILE A 602 10.57 -47.83 -32.08
C ILE A 602 9.29 -48.00 -31.26
N ASP A 603 8.63 -46.90 -30.97
CA ASP A 603 7.20 -46.96 -30.68
C ASP A 603 6.51 -46.98 -32.05
N MET A 604 5.56 -47.89 -32.26
CA MET A 604 4.84 -48.02 -33.53
C MET A 604 3.90 -46.82 -33.69
N GLU A 605 4.48 -45.65 -33.99
CA GLU A 605 3.77 -44.40 -34.19
C GLU A 605 2.81 -44.57 -35.38
N LYS A 606 1.54 -44.25 -35.18
CA LYS A 606 0.51 -44.51 -36.19
C LYS A 606 0.78 -43.66 -37.45
N PRO A 607 0.51 -44.20 -38.65
CA PRO A 607 0.93 -43.59 -39.91
C PRO A 607 0.31 -42.21 -40.17
N ASP A 608 -0.84 -41.92 -39.57
CA ASP A 608 -1.52 -40.62 -39.65
C ASP A 608 -0.79 -39.52 -38.87
N VAL A 609 -0.31 -39.84 -37.68
CA VAL A 609 0.47 -38.90 -36.85
C VAL A 609 1.85 -38.65 -37.47
N ALA A 610 2.48 -39.71 -38.01
CA ALA A 610 3.74 -39.59 -38.75
C ALA A 610 3.58 -38.71 -40.00
N HIS A 611 2.49 -38.89 -40.76
CA HIS A 611 2.20 -38.06 -41.93
C HIS A 611 2.01 -36.58 -41.57
N GLU A 612 1.26 -36.28 -40.49
CA GLU A 612 1.09 -34.91 -40.02
C GLU A 612 2.43 -34.27 -39.63
N ARG A 613 3.31 -35.04 -38.98
CA ARG A 613 4.66 -34.59 -38.62
C ARG A 613 5.50 -34.26 -39.85
N GLU A 614 5.43 -35.06 -40.91
CA GLU A 614 6.07 -34.76 -42.20
C GLU A 614 5.52 -33.48 -42.84
N VAL A 615 4.20 -33.25 -42.76
CA VAL A 615 3.57 -32.02 -43.26
C VAL A 615 4.10 -30.81 -42.50
N VAL A 616 4.15 -30.87 -41.16
CA VAL A 616 4.73 -29.81 -40.32
C VAL A 616 6.18 -29.52 -40.72
N GLN A 617 7.02 -30.55 -40.87
CA GLN A 617 8.42 -30.37 -41.27
C GLN A 617 8.56 -29.70 -42.64
N LYS A 618 7.72 -30.08 -43.62
CA LYS A 618 7.70 -29.44 -44.94
C LYS A 618 7.27 -27.98 -44.88
N LEU A 619 6.30 -27.64 -44.03
CA LEU A 619 5.81 -26.27 -43.85
C LEU A 619 6.83 -25.36 -43.12
N LEU A 620 7.62 -25.91 -42.21
CA LEU A 620 8.72 -25.17 -41.58
C LEU A 620 9.83 -24.83 -42.59
N LEU A 621 10.07 -25.71 -43.57
CA LEU A 621 11.06 -25.50 -44.64
C LEU A 621 10.55 -24.53 -45.72
N ASN A 622 9.28 -24.65 -46.11
CA ASN A 622 8.62 -23.82 -47.10
C ASN A 622 7.69 -22.82 -46.41
N SER A 623 8.19 -21.62 -46.08
CA SER A 623 7.44 -20.56 -45.39
C SER A 623 6.19 -20.09 -46.17
N THR A 624 5.10 -20.86 -46.12
CA THR A 624 3.78 -20.49 -46.67
C THR A 624 2.90 -19.90 -45.58
N LYS A 625 2.22 -18.78 -45.90
CA LYS A 625 1.33 -18.05 -44.97
C LYS A 625 -0.06 -18.67 -44.81
N ASP A 626 -0.29 -19.82 -45.44
CA ASP A 626 -1.63 -20.42 -45.54
C ASP A 626 -2.05 -21.13 -44.24
N HIS A 627 -1.09 -21.42 -43.35
CA HIS A 627 -1.33 -22.05 -42.06
C HIS A 627 -1.38 -21.03 -40.92
N ALA A 628 -2.48 -21.06 -40.18
CA ALA A 628 -2.71 -20.15 -39.07
C ALA A 628 -1.96 -20.59 -37.80
N ILE A 629 -1.80 -21.90 -37.59
CA ILE A 629 -1.08 -22.49 -36.44
C ILE A 629 -0.17 -23.60 -36.93
N ILE A 630 1.08 -23.60 -36.48
CA ILE A 630 2.07 -24.66 -36.74
C ILE A 630 2.74 -25.01 -35.41
N CYS A 631 2.62 -26.25 -34.96
CA CYS A 631 3.29 -26.78 -33.78
C CYS A 631 4.32 -27.82 -34.20
N ASP A 632 5.56 -27.69 -33.73
CA ASP A 632 6.66 -28.61 -34.01
C ASP A 632 7.17 -29.21 -32.70
N ASN A 633 6.93 -30.51 -32.54
CA ASN A 633 7.43 -31.33 -31.45
C ASN A 633 7.25 -30.67 -30.06
N LEU A 634 6.08 -30.09 -29.80
CA LEU A 634 5.81 -29.32 -28.60
C LEU A 634 5.74 -30.25 -27.39
N LYS A 635 6.54 -29.98 -26.35
CA LYS A 635 6.58 -30.78 -25.12
C LYS A 635 6.32 -29.94 -23.88
N LYS A 636 5.63 -30.52 -22.90
CA LYS A 636 5.48 -29.97 -21.56
C LYS A 636 5.70 -31.03 -20.49
N MET A 637 6.72 -30.80 -19.68
CA MET A 637 7.00 -31.56 -18.46
C MET A 637 6.76 -30.66 -17.24
N TYR A 638 6.03 -31.19 -16.28
CA TYR A 638 5.90 -30.60 -14.94
C TYR A 638 6.82 -31.37 -13.99
N PRO A 639 7.70 -30.66 -13.27
CA PRO A 639 8.61 -31.31 -12.34
C PRO A 639 7.81 -31.94 -11.20
N GLY A 640 8.26 -33.11 -10.76
CA GLY A 640 7.73 -33.79 -9.59
C GLY A 640 7.82 -32.92 -8.33
N LYS A 641 6.77 -32.95 -7.51
CA LYS A 641 6.77 -32.38 -6.15
C LYS A 641 6.47 -33.48 -5.15
N ASP A 642 7.04 -33.34 -3.96
CA ASP A 642 6.76 -34.22 -2.81
C ASP A 642 7.10 -35.71 -3.09
N GLY A 643 8.21 -35.96 -3.78
CA GLY A 643 8.70 -37.31 -4.09
C GLY A 643 8.05 -38.00 -5.30
N ASN A 644 7.11 -37.34 -5.99
CA ASN A 644 6.53 -37.85 -7.23
C ASN A 644 7.50 -37.71 -8.42
N PRO A 645 7.46 -38.62 -9.42
CA PRO A 645 8.25 -38.48 -10.64
C PRO A 645 7.76 -37.32 -11.52
N ASP A 646 8.64 -36.86 -12.43
CA ASP A 646 8.31 -35.86 -13.43
C ASP A 646 7.15 -36.32 -14.31
N LYS A 647 6.15 -35.45 -14.50
CA LYS A 647 4.97 -35.77 -15.30
C LYS A 647 5.01 -35.03 -16.63
N TYR A 648 5.17 -35.78 -17.71
CA TYR A 648 4.97 -35.26 -19.06
C TYR A 648 3.48 -35.11 -19.35
N ALA A 649 3.02 -33.87 -19.45
CA ALA A 649 1.65 -33.55 -19.81
C ALA A 649 1.44 -33.49 -21.33
N VAL A 650 2.50 -33.15 -22.10
CA VAL A 650 2.52 -33.20 -23.56
C VAL A 650 3.89 -33.73 -23.99
N GLN A 651 3.94 -34.75 -24.83
CA GLN A 651 5.12 -35.58 -25.09
C GLN A 651 5.70 -35.45 -26.52
N GLY A 652 5.35 -34.40 -27.28
CA GLY A 652 5.97 -34.11 -28.58
C GLY A 652 4.94 -33.93 -29.69
N LEU A 653 4.00 -32.99 -29.50
CA LEU A 653 2.89 -32.79 -30.42
C LEU A 653 3.33 -31.97 -31.64
N SER A 654 3.09 -32.51 -32.83
CA SER A 654 3.24 -31.80 -34.11
C SER A 654 1.86 -31.66 -34.78
N LEU A 655 1.49 -30.45 -35.16
CA LEU A 655 0.16 -30.14 -35.72
C LEU A 655 0.23 -28.94 -36.65
N ALA A 656 -0.36 -29.04 -37.84
CA ALA A 656 -0.56 -27.91 -38.74
C ALA A 656 -2.06 -27.63 -38.95
N LEU A 657 -2.47 -26.38 -38.72
CA LEU A 657 -3.86 -25.94 -38.88
C LEU A 657 -3.96 -24.80 -39.92
N PRO A 658 -4.61 -25.04 -41.08
CA PRO A 658 -4.90 -24.00 -42.05
C PRO A 658 -5.99 -23.02 -41.56
N GLN A 659 -6.08 -21.88 -42.23
CA GLN A 659 -7.18 -20.94 -41.98
C GLN A 659 -8.53 -21.52 -42.47
N GLY A 660 -9.60 -21.33 -41.70
CA GLY A 660 -10.94 -21.83 -42.04
C GLY A 660 -11.24 -23.26 -41.56
N GLU A 661 -10.31 -23.89 -40.83
CA GLU A 661 -10.47 -25.25 -40.28
C GLU A 661 -10.74 -25.22 -38.77
N CYS A 662 -11.64 -26.09 -38.31
CA CYS A 662 -11.84 -26.38 -36.89
C CYS A 662 -11.21 -27.73 -36.54
N PHE A 663 -10.21 -27.70 -35.67
CA PHE A 663 -9.55 -28.88 -35.13
C PHE A 663 -10.06 -29.21 -33.73
N GLY A 664 -10.62 -30.40 -33.57
CA GLY A 664 -11.12 -30.91 -32.29
C GLY A 664 -10.12 -31.85 -31.63
N MET A 665 -9.67 -31.52 -30.43
CA MET A 665 -8.84 -32.41 -29.62
C MET A 665 -9.72 -33.15 -28.60
N LEU A 666 -9.88 -34.45 -28.85
CA LEU A 666 -10.64 -35.39 -28.03
C LEU A 666 -9.68 -36.16 -27.11
N GLY A 667 -10.07 -36.42 -25.87
CA GLY A 667 -9.20 -37.12 -24.93
C GLY A 667 -9.88 -37.31 -23.58
N PRO A 668 -9.48 -38.29 -22.75
CA PRO A 668 -9.97 -38.38 -21.39
C PRO A 668 -9.47 -37.20 -20.54
N ASN A 669 -10.06 -37.02 -19.36
CA ASN A 669 -9.54 -36.06 -18.38
C ASN A 669 -8.12 -36.44 -17.98
N GLY A 670 -7.23 -35.45 -17.89
CA GLY A 670 -5.82 -35.68 -17.59
C GLY A 670 -4.94 -36.03 -18.80
N ALA A 671 -5.48 -36.14 -20.02
CA ALA A 671 -4.69 -36.44 -21.22
C ALA A 671 -3.69 -35.35 -21.63
N GLY A 672 -3.79 -34.13 -21.11
CA GLY A 672 -2.92 -32.99 -21.45
C GLY A 672 -3.55 -31.91 -22.35
N LYS A 673 -4.85 -32.04 -22.67
CA LYS A 673 -5.59 -31.12 -23.56
C LYS A 673 -5.51 -29.64 -23.17
N THR A 674 -5.91 -29.33 -21.94
CA THR A 674 -5.83 -27.97 -21.38
C THR A 674 -4.39 -27.48 -21.26
N THR A 675 -3.42 -28.37 -21.03
CA THR A 675 -1.99 -28.00 -21.00
C THR A 675 -1.50 -27.54 -22.37
N PHE A 676 -1.94 -28.21 -23.44
CA PHE A 676 -1.64 -27.78 -24.81
C PHE A 676 -2.22 -26.40 -25.12
N ILE A 677 -3.51 -26.18 -24.85
CA ILE A 677 -4.12 -24.85 -25.04
C ILE A 677 -3.37 -23.79 -24.21
N ASN A 678 -3.06 -24.08 -22.95
CA ASN A 678 -2.34 -23.18 -22.04
C ASN A 678 -0.95 -22.80 -22.58
N MET A 679 -0.27 -23.68 -23.31
CA MET A 679 0.97 -23.34 -24.00
C MET A 679 0.74 -22.37 -25.16
N LEU A 680 -0.24 -22.65 -26.02
CA LEU A 680 -0.53 -21.82 -27.19
C LEU A 680 -1.04 -20.42 -26.84
N ILE A 681 -1.76 -20.28 -25.72
CA ILE A 681 -2.23 -18.97 -25.23
C ILE A 681 -1.24 -18.29 -24.25
N GLY A 682 -0.08 -18.91 -23.98
CA GLY A 682 1.01 -18.28 -23.21
C GLY A 682 0.85 -18.27 -21.68
N LEU A 683 0.03 -19.16 -21.13
CA LEU A 683 -0.04 -19.39 -19.68
C LEU A 683 1.12 -20.21 -19.17
N THR A 684 1.51 -21.22 -19.94
CA THR A 684 2.59 -22.13 -19.59
C THR A 684 3.63 -22.15 -20.69
N ALA A 685 4.88 -21.85 -20.36
CA ALA A 685 5.96 -22.00 -21.35
C ALA A 685 6.13 -23.48 -21.72
N PRO A 686 6.32 -23.81 -23.01
CA PRO A 686 6.70 -25.15 -23.41
C PRO A 686 8.08 -25.51 -22.86
N THR A 687 8.28 -26.78 -22.52
CA THR A 687 9.58 -27.29 -22.05
C THR A 687 10.55 -27.44 -23.21
N SER A 688 10.06 -27.87 -24.38
CA SER A 688 10.82 -27.93 -25.63
C SER A 688 9.85 -27.89 -26.83
N GLY A 689 10.40 -27.73 -28.04
CA GLY A 689 9.64 -27.57 -29.26
C GLY A 689 9.29 -26.11 -29.55
N ALA A 690 8.71 -25.86 -30.73
CA ALA A 690 8.35 -24.53 -31.20
C ALA A 690 6.89 -24.51 -31.64
N ALA A 691 6.22 -23.36 -31.49
CA ALA A 691 4.91 -23.16 -32.11
C ALA A 691 4.80 -21.75 -32.68
N PHE A 692 4.18 -21.67 -33.86
CA PHE A 692 3.99 -20.45 -34.62
C PHE A 692 2.51 -20.19 -34.83
N VAL A 693 2.05 -18.97 -34.53
CA VAL A 693 0.67 -18.52 -34.75
C VAL A 693 0.72 -17.31 -35.68
N GLN A 694 0.09 -17.41 -36.86
CA GLN A 694 0.16 -16.39 -37.91
C GLN A 694 1.61 -16.00 -38.27
N GLY A 695 2.53 -16.97 -38.19
CA GLY A 695 3.97 -16.77 -38.44
C GLY A 695 4.77 -16.16 -37.29
N PHE A 696 4.16 -15.93 -36.13
CA PHE A 696 4.84 -15.42 -34.93
C PHE A 696 5.10 -16.54 -33.91
N ASP A 697 6.28 -16.54 -33.29
CA ASP A 697 6.67 -17.53 -32.27
C ASP A 697 5.99 -17.26 -30.91
N ILE A 698 5.39 -18.30 -30.31
CA ILE A 698 4.74 -18.22 -29.00
C ILE A 698 5.68 -17.97 -27.81
N GLN A 699 7.00 -18.07 -27.98
CA GLN A 699 7.97 -17.73 -26.93
C GLN A 699 8.45 -16.28 -27.03
N GLN A 700 8.53 -15.72 -28.24
CA GLN A 700 9.16 -14.41 -28.48
C GLN A 700 8.15 -13.30 -28.79
N ASP A 701 7.06 -13.61 -29.51
CA ASP A 701 6.16 -12.63 -30.13
C ASP A 701 4.72 -12.67 -29.58
N MET A 702 4.51 -13.16 -28.36
CA MET A 702 3.15 -13.35 -27.81
C MET A 702 2.29 -12.09 -27.76
N ASP A 703 2.87 -10.93 -27.46
CA ASP A 703 2.12 -9.67 -27.44
C ASP A 703 1.50 -9.35 -28.81
N LYS A 704 2.13 -9.76 -29.92
CA LYS A 704 1.56 -9.64 -31.27
C LYS A 704 0.46 -10.67 -31.50
N ILE A 705 0.69 -11.91 -31.07
CA ILE A 705 -0.27 -13.02 -31.20
C ILE A 705 -1.60 -12.69 -30.49
N TYR A 706 -1.55 -12.09 -29.30
CA TYR A 706 -2.74 -11.69 -28.54
C TYR A 706 -3.64 -10.67 -29.26
N THR A 707 -3.11 -9.89 -30.20
CA THR A 707 -3.95 -8.97 -30.98
C THR A 707 -4.90 -9.71 -31.93
N SER A 708 -4.47 -10.85 -32.49
CA SER A 708 -5.22 -11.66 -33.47
C SER A 708 -5.85 -12.93 -32.90
N MET A 709 -5.70 -13.19 -31.59
CA MET A 709 -6.20 -14.38 -30.91
C MET A 709 -7.52 -14.12 -30.16
N GLY A 710 -8.43 -15.07 -30.17
CA GLY A 710 -9.60 -15.16 -29.28
C GLY A 710 -9.48 -16.37 -28.36
N VAL A 711 -9.88 -16.23 -27.08
CA VAL A 711 -9.77 -17.33 -26.10
C VAL A 711 -11.07 -17.46 -25.31
N CYS A 712 -11.60 -18.68 -25.27
CA CYS A 712 -12.66 -19.11 -24.36
C CYS A 712 -12.06 -20.14 -23.38
N PRO A 713 -11.68 -19.72 -22.15
CA PRO A 713 -11.08 -20.61 -21.15
C PRO A 713 -12.10 -21.59 -20.58
N GLN A 714 -11.63 -22.65 -19.89
CA GLN A 714 -12.51 -23.64 -19.24
C GLN A 714 -13.40 -23.02 -18.15
N HIS A 715 -12.86 -22.10 -17.34
CA HIS A 715 -13.60 -21.33 -16.34
C HIS A 715 -13.89 -19.94 -16.86
N ASP A 716 -15.14 -19.48 -16.72
CA ASP A 716 -15.56 -18.16 -17.21
C ASP A 716 -14.90 -17.02 -16.40
N LEU A 717 -13.97 -16.28 -17.03
CA LEU A 717 -13.21 -15.17 -16.43
C LEU A 717 -13.94 -13.84 -16.64
N LEU A 718 -15.04 -13.64 -15.90
CA LEU A 718 -15.94 -12.50 -16.06
C LEU A 718 -15.98 -11.61 -14.81
N TRP A 719 -16.27 -10.31 -15.00
CA TRP A 719 -16.52 -9.37 -13.90
C TRP A 719 -17.99 -9.46 -13.47
N GLU A 720 -18.23 -9.97 -12.27
CA GLU A 720 -19.58 -10.11 -11.70
C GLU A 720 -20.34 -8.77 -11.59
N THR A 721 -19.59 -7.65 -11.54
CA THR A 721 -20.11 -6.29 -11.42
C THR A 721 -20.44 -5.62 -12.76
N LEU A 722 -20.06 -6.20 -13.90
CA LEU A 722 -20.33 -5.67 -15.25
C LEU A 722 -21.51 -6.41 -15.91
N THR A 723 -22.19 -5.77 -16.86
CA THR A 723 -23.24 -6.41 -17.68
C THR A 723 -22.64 -7.16 -18.86
N GLY A 724 -23.36 -8.10 -19.47
CA GLY A 724 -22.88 -8.79 -20.67
C GLY A 724 -22.54 -7.83 -21.82
N ARG A 725 -23.35 -6.77 -21.99
CA ARG A 725 -23.10 -5.71 -22.97
C ARG A 725 -21.83 -4.93 -22.67
N GLU A 726 -21.58 -4.58 -21.40
CA GLU A 726 -20.36 -3.87 -20.98
C GLU A 726 -19.09 -4.71 -21.19
N HIS A 727 -19.15 -6.03 -20.97
CA HIS A 727 -18.03 -6.93 -21.26
C HIS A 727 -17.66 -6.88 -22.75
N LEU A 728 -18.64 -7.03 -23.64
CA LEU A 728 -18.41 -6.98 -25.08
C LEU A 728 -17.94 -5.59 -25.53
N PHE A 729 -18.48 -4.53 -24.94
CA PHE A 729 -17.98 -3.18 -25.17
C PHE A 729 -16.52 -2.98 -24.75
N PHE A 730 -16.10 -3.62 -23.66
CA PHE A 730 -14.73 -3.55 -23.17
C PHE A 730 -13.77 -4.32 -24.09
N TYR A 731 -14.04 -5.61 -24.35
CA TYR A 731 -13.19 -6.44 -25.19
C TYR A 731 -13.19 -5.99 -26.66
N GLY A 732 -14.32 -5.52 -27.18
CA GLY A 732 -14.39 -4.94 -28.53
C GLY A 732 -13.50 -3.71 -28.69
N ARG A 733 -13.38 -2.85 -27.67
CA ARG A 733 -12.44 -1.70 -27.69
C ARG A 733 -10.98 -2.16 -27.64
N LEU A 734 -10.67 -3.19 -26.87
CA LEU A 734 -9.32 -3.80 -26.86
C LEU A 734 -8.97 -4.36 -28.24
N LYS A 735 -9.95 -4.92 -28.96
CA LYS A 735 -9.82 -5.34 -30.36
C LYS A 735 -10.01 -4.20 -31.39
N ASN A 736 -9.75 -2.96 -30.98
CA ASN A 736 -9.67 -1.78 -31.86
C ASN A 736 -11.00 -1.32 -32.52
N LEU A 737 -12.16 -1.86 -32.10
CA LEU A 737 -13.47 -1.43 -32.59
C LEU A 737 -13.94 -0.12 -31.94
N LYS A 738 -14.62 0.75 -32.70
CA LYS A 738 -15.12 2.06 -32.23
C LYS A 738 -16.47 2.45 -32.84
N GLY A 739 -17.13 3.41 -32.18
CA GLY A 739 -18.34 4.08 -32.70
C GLY A 739 -19.44 3.11 -33.07
N ALA A 740 -20.07 3.34 -34.23
CA ALA A 740 -21.16 2.51 -34.75
C ALA A 740 -20.73 1.06 -35.03
N ALA A 741 -19.47 0.83 -35.44
CA ALA A 741 -18.97 -0.52 -35.70
C ALA A 741 -18.88 -1.34 -34.40
N LEU A 742 -18.47 -0.72 -33.30
CA LEU A 742 -18.44 -1.36 -31.98
C LEU A 742 -19.85 -1.68 -31.48
N THR A 743 -20.80 -0.75 -31.60
CA THR A 743 -22.20 -1.00 -31.17
C THR A 743 -22.83 -2.11 -32.00
N HIS A 744 -22.62 -2.11 -33.33
CA HIS A 744 -23.11 -3.16 -34.21
C HIS A 744 -22.52 -4.53 -33.82
N ALA A 745 -21.20 -4.62 -33.67
CA ALA A 745 -20.52 -5.86 -33.31
C ALA A 745 -20.97 -6.41 -31.95
N VAL A 746 -21.20 -5.52 -30.95
CA VAL A 746 -21.71 -5.92 -29.63
C VAL A 746 -23.14 -6.47 -29.73
N GLU A 747 -24.03 -5.81 -30.47
CA GLU A 747 -25.41 -6.28 -30.63
C GLU A 747 -25.48 -7.58 -31.42
N GLU A 748 -24.71 -7.69 -32.49
CA GLU A 748 -24.59 -8.90 -33.30
C GLU A 748 -24.04 -10.07 -32.46
N SER A 749 -23.01 -9.82 -31.65
CA SER A 749 -22.46 -10.82 -30.72
C SER A 749 -23.54 -11.28 -29.74
N LEU A 750 -24.27 -10.36 -29.09
CA LEU A 750 -25.35 -10.71 -28.15
C LEU A 750 -26.48 -11.49 -28.83
N LYS A 751 -26.84 -11.14 -30.07
CA LYS A 751 -27.86 -11.86 -30.86
C LYS A 751 -27.39 -13.26 -31.21
N SER A 752 -26.12 -13.40 -31.62
CA SER A 752 -25.55 -14.68 -32.02
C SER A 752 -25.64 -15.72 -30.90
N VAL A 753 -25.39 -15.32 -29.65
CA VAL A 753 -25.44 -16.21 -28.48
C VAL A 753 -26.78 -16.19 -27.73
N ASN A 754 -27.82 -15.62 -28.33
CA ASN A 754 -29.16 -15.54 -27.75
C ASN A 754 -29.20 -14.90 -26.33
N LEU A 755 -28.43 -13.82 -26.15
CA LEU A 755 -28.39 -12.97 -24.95
C LEU A 755 -28.94 -11.55 -25.19
N PHE A 756 -29.33 -11.23 -26.42
CA PHE A 756 -29.88 -9.91 -26.77
C PHE A 756 -31.35 -9.74 -26.33
N HIS A 757 -32.16 -10.80 -26.43
CA HIS A 757 -33.58 -10.75 -26.13
C HIS A 757 -33.86 -10.73 -24.62
N GLY A 758 -35.01 -10.17 -24.21
CA GLY A 758 -35.46 -10.17 -22.82
C GLY A 758 -34.60 -9.32 -21.85
N GLY A 759 -33.82 -8.37 -22.39
CA GLY A 759 -32.95 -7.49 -21.61
C GLY A 759 -31.82 -8.24 -20.87
N VAL A 760 -31.49 -9.46 -21.28
CA VAL A 760 -30.49 -10.30 -20.60
C VAL A 760 -29.11 -9.65 -20.67
N GLY A 761 -28.71 -9.13 -21.84
CA GLY A 761 -27.42 -8.46 -22.05
C GLY A 761 -27.16 -7.25 -21.14
N ASP A 762 -28.23 -6.64 -20.59
CA ASP A 762 -28.14 -5.48 -19.69
C ASP A 762 -28.25 -5.88 -18.20
N LYS A 763 -28.40 -7.17 -17.90
CA LYS A 763 -28.31 -7.70 -16.53
C LYS A 763 -26.84 -7.85 -16.12
N LEU A 764 -26.59 -7.73 -14.83
CA LEU A 764 -25.26 -7.98 -14.23
C LEU A 764 -24.88 -9.45 -14.39
N GLU A 765 -23.61 -9.69 -14.72
CA GLU A 765 -23.07 -11.06 -14.88
C GLU A 765 -23.23 -11.89 -13.60
N GLY A 766 -23.15 -11.28 -12.41
CA GLY A 766 -23.40 -11.97 -11.15
C GLY A 766 -24.80 -12.61 -11.04
N LYS A 767 -25.76 -12.22 -11.88
CA LYS A 767 -27.11 -12.82 -11.96
C LYS A 767 -27.28 -13.84 -13.10
N TYR A 768 -26.24 -14.10 -13.88
CA TYR A 768 -26.29 -15.03 -15.00
C TYR A 768 -26.26 -16.47 -14.50
N SER A 769 -27.02 -17.37 -15.13
CA SER A 769 -26.83 -18.82 -14.95
C SER A 769 -25.49 -19.26 -15.55
N GLY A 770 -24.94 -20.41 -15.12
CA GLY A 770 -23.69 -20.94 -15.67
C GLY A 770 -23.69 -20.99 -17.21
N GLY A 771 -24.79 -21.43 -17.81
CA GLY A 771 -24.92 -21.45 -19.27
C GLY A 771 -24.97 -20.07 -19.94
N MET A 772 -25.53 -19.05 -19.28
CA MET A 772 -25.45 -17.68 -19.77
C MET A 772 -24.02 -17.12 -19.71
N LYS A 773 -23.28 -17.44 -18.65
CA LYS A 773 -21.85 -17.05 -18.50
C LYS A 773 -21.00 -17.69 -19.60
N ARG A 774 -21.22 -18.99 -19.86
CA ARG A 774 -20.55 -19.73 -20.92
C ARG A 774 -20.78 -19.11 -22.31
N ARG A 775 -22.05 -18.82 -22.63
CA ARG A 775 -22.43 -18.15 -23.89
C ARG A 775 -21.80 -16.77 -24.04
N LEU A 776 -21.71 -16.00 -22.94
CA LEU A 776 -21.01 -14.71 -22.94
C LEU A 776 -19.50 -14.88 -23.16
N SER A 777 -18.87 -15.89 -22.53
CA SER A 777 -17.44 -16.20 -22.72
C SER A 777 -17.12 -16.54 -24.18
N VAL A 778 -17.97 -17.33 -24.84
CA VAL A 778 -17.83 -17.62 -26.27
C VAL A 778 -18.02 -16.36 -27.12
N ALA A 779 -19.00 -15.50 -26.81
CA ALA A 779 -19.17 -14.22 -27.51
C ALA A 779 -17.93 -13.30 -27.37
N ILE A 780 -17.31 -13.26 -26.18
CA ILE A 780 -16.07 -12.51 -25.95
C ILE A 780 -14.92 -13.08 -26.78
N SER A 781 -14.81 -14.41 -26.89
CA SER A 781 -13.76 -15.04 -27.69
C SER A 781 -13.86 -14.75 -29.19
N LEU A 782 -15.05 -14.38 -29.70
CA LEU A 782 -15.32 -14.13 -31.12
C LEU A 782 -15.35 -12.65 -31.50
N ILE A 783 -15.38 -11.73 -30.52
CA ILE A 783 -15.49 -10.30 -30.79
C ILE A 783 -14.19 -9.74 -31.37
N GLY A 784 -14.31 -8.80 -32.32
CA GLY A 784 -13.13 -8.15 -32.92
C GLY A 784 -12.44 -8.94 -34.02
N ASP A 785 -13.14 -9.94 -34.58
CA ASP A 785 -12.70 -10.77 -35.70
C ASP A 785 -11.31 -11.41 -35.53
N PRO A 786 -11.14 -12.27 -34.52
CA PRO A 786 -9.88 -12.98 -34.30
C PRO A 786 -9.61 -13.98 -35.43
N LYS A 787 -8.35 -14.08 -35.87
CA LYS A 787 -7.93 -15.05 -36.89
C LYS A 787 -7.79 -16.46 -36.35
N VAL A 788 -7.46 -16.56 -35.06
CA VAL A 788 -7.26 -17.82 -34.35
C VAL A 788 -8.08 -17.81 -33.07
N VAL A 789 -8.87 -18.85 -32.83
CA VAL A 789 -9.71 -18.97 -31.63
C VAL A 789 -9.43 -20.28 -30.90
N TYR A 790 -9.18 -20.19 -29.60
CA TYR A 790 -9.02 -21.34 -28.72
C TYR A 790 -10.25 -21.47 -27.83
N MET A 791 -10.89 -22.64 -27.82
CA MET A 791 -12.04 -22.93 -26.99
C MET A 791 -11.80 -24.15 -26.14
N ASP A 792 -11.72 -23.96 -24.81
CA ASP A 792 -11.55 -25.06 -23.87
C ASP A 792 -12.89 -25.50 -23.28
N GLU A 793 -13.48 -26.58 -23.83
CA GLU A 793 -14.77 -27.15 -23.46
C GLU A 793 -15.98 -26.18 -23.52
N PRO A 794 -16.29 -25.55 -24.67
CA PRO A 794 -17.27 -24.47 -24.77
C PRO A 794 -18.72 -24.89 -24.50
N SER A 795 -19.09 -26.15 -24.72
CA SER A 795 -20.47 -26.63 -24.51
C SER A 795 -20.76 -27.19 -23.11
N THR A 796 -19.76 -27.31 -22.24
CA THR A 796 -19.91 -27.93 -20.92
C THR A 796 -20.89 -27.16 -20.04
N GLY A 797 -21.85 -27.86 -19.43
CA GLY A 797 -22.84 -27.28 -18.53
C GLY A 797 -24.00 -26.54 -19.21
N LEU A 798 -24.16 -26.67 -20.53
CA LEU A 798 -25.33 -26.18 -21.29
C LEU A 798 -26.41 -27.25 -21.43
N ASP A 799 -27.67 -26.80 -21.48
CA ASP A 799 -28.79 -27.66 -21.87
C ASP A 799 -28.70 -28.01 -23.38
N PRO A 800 -29.33 -29.12 -23.84
CA PRO A 800 -29.20 -29.59 -25.21
C PRO A 800 -29.59 -28.56 -26.28
N ALA A 801 -30.60 -27.72 -26.03
CA ALA A 801 -31.04 -26.70 -26.98
C ALA A 801 -30.01 -25.56 -27.06
N SER A 802 -29.57 -25.02 -25.92
CA SER A 802 -28.53 -23.98 -25.87
C SER A 802 -27.20 -24.46 -26.45
N ARG A 803 -26.87 -25.75 -26.33
CA ARG A 803 -25.68 -26.36 -26.92
C ARG A 803 -25.75 -26.33 -28.45
N ASN A 804 -26.88 -26.72 -29.05
CA ASN A 804 -27.08 -26.67 -30.50
C ASN A 804 -27.01 -25.23 -31.03
N ASP A 805 -27.60 -24.26 -30.32
CA ASP A 805 -27.50 -22.85 -30.66
C ASP A 805 -26.04 -22.38 -30.67
N LEU A 806 -25.27 -22.74 -29.63
CA LEU A 806 -23.85 -22.43 -29.55
C LEU A 806 -23.06 -23.05 -30.71
N TRP A 807 -23.34 -24.31 -31.03
CA TRP A 807 -22.68 -24.99 -32.16
C TRP A 807 -22.92 -24.27 -33.48
N ASN A 808 -24.13 -23.74 -33.70
CA ASN A 808 -24.44 -22.94 -34.89
C ASN A 808 -23.67 -21.61 -34.93
N VAL A 809 -23.32 -21.03 -33.77
CA VAL A 809 -22.44 -19.86 -33.70
C VAL A 809 -21.01 -20.23 -34.08
N VAL A 810 -20.47 -21.31 -33.51
CA VAL A 810 -19.08 -21.76 -33.78
C VAL A 810 -18.92 -22.17 -35.25
N LYS A 811 -19.91 -22.89 -35.82
CA LYS A 811 -19.91 -23.25 -37.25
C LYS A 811 -19.83 -22.05 -38.18
N ARG A 812 -20.56 -20.97 -37.87
CA ARG A 812 -20.51 -19.72 -38.63
C ARG A 812 -19.16 -19.03 -38.45
N ALA A 813 -18.65 -19.00 -37.23
CA ALA A 813 -17.34 -18.41 -36.91
C ALA A 813 -16.17 -19.13 -37.59
N LYS A 814 -16.30 -20.44 -37.89
CA LYS A 814 -15.26 -21.27 -38.50
C LYS A 814 -14.87 -20.84 -39.92
N GLN A 815 -15.78 -20.27 -40.71
CA GLN A 815 -15.58 -20.06 -42.16
C GLN A 815 -14.30 -19.29 -42.50
N ASP A 816 -13.93 -18.29 -41.69
CA ASP A 816 -12.79 -17.42 -41.95
C ASP A 816 -11.68 -17.53 -40.89
N ARG A 817 -11.79 -18.47 -39.94
CA ARG A 817 -10.97 -18.53 -38.72
C ARG A 817 -10.44 -19.93 -38.47
N ALA A 818 -9.23 -20.03 -37.94
CA ALA A 818 -8.71 -21.29 -37.42
C ALA A 818 -9.18 -21.48 -35.97
N ILE A 819 -9.88 -22.58 -35.69
CA ILE A 819 -10.43 -22.85 -34.35
C ILE A 819 -9.79 -24.13 -33.80
N ILE A 820 -9.22 -24.04 -32.59
CA ILE A 820 -8.84 -25.23 -31.81
C ILE A 820 -9.83 -25.39 -30.68
N LEU A 821 -10.50 -26.53 -30.67
CA LEU A 821 -11.54 -26.88 -29.70
C LEU A 821 -11.07 -28.10 -28.90
N THR A 822 -11.10 -28.03 -27.57
CA THR A 822 -11.05 -29.23 -26.74
C THR A 822 -12.45 -29.59 -26.29
N THR A 823 -12.76 -30.87 -26.40
CA THR A 823 -14.06 -31.38 -25.94
C THR A 823 -13.93 -32.82 -25.45
N HIS A 824 -14.84 -33.19 -24.56
CA HIS A 824 -15.08 -34.57 -24.16
C HIS A 824 -16.40 -35.10 -24.75
N SER A 825 -17.13 -34.30 -25.53
CA SER A 825 -18.36 -34.68 -26.21
C SER A 825 -18.06 -35.10 -27.64
N MET A 826 -18.30 -36.38 -27.95
CA MET A 826 -18.11 -36.91 -29.30
C MET A 826 -19.10 -36.32 -30.29
N GLU A 827 -20.33 -36.04 -29.85
CA GLU A 827 -21.34 -35.33 -30.65
C GLU A 827 -20.86 -33.92 -31.04
N GLU A 828 -20.29 -33.16 -30.10
CA GLU A 828 -19.75 -31.83 -30.38
C GLU A 828 -18.61 -31.87 -31.41
N ALA A 829 -17.68 -32.80 -31.20
CA ALA A 829 -16.56 -33.01 -32.09
C ALA A 829 -17.01 -33.37 -33.52
N GLU A 830 -17.98 -34.28 -33.67
CA GLU A 830 -18.51 -34.70 -34.96
C GLU A 830 -19.28 -33.57 -35.68
N VAL A 831 -19.96 -32.71 -34.92
CA VAL A 831 -20.77 -31.62 -35.48
C VAL A 831 -19.92 -30.40 -35.86
N LEU A 832 -18.87 -30.08 -35.09
CA LEU A 832 -18.11 -28.83 -35.23
C LEU A 832 -16.80 -28.97 -36.00
N CYS A 833 -16.10 -30.09 -35.85
CA CYS A 833 -14.70 -30.21 -36.26
C CYS A 833 -14.57 -30.83 -37.65
N ASP A 834 -13.67 -30.29 -38.46
CA ASP A 834 -13.30 -30.85 -39.76
C ASP A 834 -12.29 -31.99 -39.58
N ARG A 835 -11.32 -31.77 -38.68
CA ARG A 835 -10.30 -32.73 -38.29
C ARG A 835 -10.33 -32.92 -36.78
N LEU A 836 -10.14 -34.17 -36.36
CA LEU A 836 -10.12 -34.58 -34.98
C LEU A 836 -8.80 -35.25 -34.64
N GLY A 837 -8.29 -34.96 -33.45
CA GLY A 837 -7.14 -35.63 -32.86
C GLY A 837 -7.52 -36.31 -31.56
N ILE A 838 -7.26 -37.62 -31.44
CA ILE A 838 -7.44 -38.34 -30.17
C ILE A 838 -6.14 -38.26 -29.38
N PHE A 839 -6.19 -37.65 -28.21
CA PHE A 839 -5.06 -37.35 -27.34
C PHE A 839 -5.13 -38.20 -26.07
N VAL A 840 -4.10 -38.99 -25.81
CA VAL A 840 -4.03 -39.93 -24.66
C VAL A 840 -2.63 -39.86 -24.06
N ASP A 841 -2.55 -39.68 -22.74
CA ASP A 841 -1.31 -39.64 -21.95
C ASP A 841 -0.21 -38.72 -22.51
N GLY A 842 -0.62 -37.56 -23.03
CA GLY A 842 0.28 -36.55 -23.57
C GLY A 842 0.71 -36.75 -25.02
N ASN A 843 0.23 -37.80 -25.69
CA ASN A 843 0.53 -38.10 -27.09
C ASN A 843 -0.71 -38.06 -27.98
N LEU A 844 -0.54 -37.59 -29.21
CA LEU A 844 -1.56 -37.67 -30.26
C LEU A 844 -1.55 -39.08 -30.83
N GLN A 845 -2.65 -39.80 -30.66
CA GLN A 845 -2.76 -41.22 -31.01
C GLN A 845 -3.33 -41.45 -32.40
N CYS A 846 -4.12 -40.52 -32.92
CA CYS A 846 -4.60 -40.53 -34.29
C CYS A 846 -5.09 -39.14 -34.68
N ILE A 847 -5.11 -38.87 -35.98
CA ILE A 847 -5.60 -37.64 -36.56
C ILE A 847 -6.33 -37.93 -37.87
N GLY A 848 -7.45 -37.26 -38.10
CA GLY A 848 -8.24 -37.41 -39.32
C GLY A 848 -9.62 -36.81 -39.20
N ASN A 849 -10.39 -36.80 -40.29
CA ASN A 849 -11.78 -36.37 -40.21
C ASN A 849 -12.64 -37.43 -39.48
N PRO A 850 -13.80 -37.06 -38.90
CA PRO A 850 -14.63 -38.00 -38.15
C PRO A 850 -15.02 -39.27 -38.94
N LYS A 851 -15.24 -39.13 -40.26
CA LYS A 851 -15.61 -40.24 -41.15
C LYS A 851 -14.44 -41.19 -41.40
N GLU A 852 -13.23 -40.65 -41.60
CA GLU A 852 -11.98 -41.39 -41.76
C GLU A 852 -11.62 -42.15 -40.49
N LEU A 853 -11.77 -41.53 -39.33
CA LEU A 853 -11.51 -42.19 -38.05
C LEU A 853 -12.50 -43.35 -37.82
N LYS A 854 -13.80 -43.15 -38.13
CA LYS A 854 -14.80 -44.24 -38.12
C LYS A 854 -14.49 -45.33 -39.14
N ALA A 855 -14.00 -44.99 -40.33
CA ALA A 855 -13.65 -46.00 -41.34
C ALA A 855 -12.38 -46.79 -40.97
N ARG A 856 -11.37 -46.12 -40.39
CA ARG A 856 -10.06 -46.71 -40.07
C ARG A 856 -10.09 -47.53 -38.78
N TYR A 857 -10.78 -47.06 -37.76
CA TYR A 857 -10.82 -47.68 -36.43
C TYR A 857 -12.19 -48.29 -36.08
N GLY A 858 -13.26 -47.94 -36.80
CA GLY A 858 -14.61 -48.50 -36.64
C GLY A 858 -14.84 -49.74 -37.50
N GLY A 859 -14.09 -50.80 -37.22
CA GLY A 859 -14.09 -52.07 -37.97
C GLY A 859 -15.24 -53.02 -37.62
N SER A 860 -16.16 -52.61 -36.75
CA SER A 860 -17.19 -53.49 -36.19
C SER A 860 -18.60 -52.91 -36.35
N TYR A 861 -19.61 -53.77 -36.43
CA TYR A 861 -21.00 -53.42 -36.17
C TYR A 861 -21.34 -53.71 -34.73
N VAL A 862 -22.23 -52.91 -34.16
CA VAL A 862 -22.73 -53.08 -32.81
C VAL A 862 -24.13 -53.67 -32.92
N PHE A 863 -24.26 -54.96 -32.60
CA PHE A 863 -25.54 -55.66 -32.58
C PHE A 863 -26.10 -55.69 -31.16
N THR A 864 -27.33 -55.21 -30.99
CA THR A 864 -28.03 -55.20 -29.69
C THR A 864 -29.31 -56.00 -29.83
N MET A 865 -29.59 -56.89 -28.88
CA MET A 865 -30.83 -57.66 -28.85
C MET A 865 -31.35 -57.76 -27.42
N THR A 866 -32.64 -57.53 -27.24
CA THR A 866 -33.36 -57.60 -25.97
C THR A 866 -34.38 -58.72 -26.03
N THR A 867 -34.21 -59.72 -25.17
CA THR A 867 -35.06 -60.88 -25.01
C THR A 867 -35.49 -61.02 -23.55
N SER A 868 -36.33 -62.02 -23.24
CA SER A 868 -36.56 -62.41 -21.85
C SER A 868 -35.27 -63.01 -21.24
N SER A 869 -35.04 -62.83 -19.93
CA SER A 869 -33.80 -63.25 -19.24
C SER A 869 -33.51 -64.77 -19.30
N ASN A 870 -34.48 -65.57 -19.75
CA ASN A 870 -34.39 -67.03 -19.80
C ASN A 870 -33.80 -67.51 -21.14
N GLN A 871 -33.63 -66.60 -22.11
CA GLN A 871 -33.28 -66.89 -23.50
C GLN A 871 -31.86 -66.39 -23.85
N ASP A 872 -31.06 -66.06 -22.83
CA ASP A 872 -29.78 -65.40 -23.02
C ASP A 872 -28.74 -66.26 -23.75
N GLU A 873 -28.73 -67.58 -23.51
CA GLU A 873 -27.83 -68.52 -24.19
C GLU A 873 -28.16 -68.69 -25.68
N GLU A 874 -29.45 -68.61 -26.02
CA GLU A 874 -29.95 -68.74 -27.40
C GLU A 874 -29.50 -67.55 -28.26
N VAL A 875 -29.44 -66.36 -27.65
CA VAL A 875 -28.89 -65.14 -28.26
C VAL A 875 -27.39 -65.27 -28.50
N GLU A 876 -26.64 -65.79 -27.53
CA GLU A 876 -25.19 -66.00 -27.71
C GLU A 876 -24.90 -67.03 -28.80
N GLU A 877 -25.67 -68.11 -28.87
CA GLU A 877 -25.50 -69.13 -29.91
C GLU A 877 -25.83 -68.58 -31.30
N LEU A 878 -26.88 -67.75 -31.41
CA LEU A 878 -27.22 -67.03 -32.65
C LEU A 878 -26.06 -66.14 -33.12
N VAL A 879 -25.47 -65.36 -32.20
CA VAL A 879 -24.39 -64.43 -32.52
C VAL A 879 -23.09 -65.17 -32.85
N ARG A 880 -22.77 -66.27 -32.15
CA ARG A 880 -21.62 -67.13 -32.50
C ARG A 880 -21.76 -67.76 -33.89
N LYS A 881 -22.99 -68.13 -34.29
CA LYS A 881 -23.28 -68.62 -35.66
C LYS A 881 -23.12 -67.53 -36.72
N LEU A 882 -23.44 -66.28 -36.37
CA LEU A 882 -23.26 -65.13 -37.27
C LEU A 882 -21.79 -64.75 -37.45
N SER A 883 -21.01 -64.76 -36.36
CA SER A 883 -19.56 -64.57 -36.43
C SER A 883 -18.88 -65.23 -35.23
N PRO A 884 -17.93 -66.15 -35.45
CA PRO A 884 -17.16 -66.76 -34.36
C PRO A 884 -16.26 -65.73 -33.64
N ASN A 885 -15.92 -64.62 -34.30
CA ASN A 885 -15.11 -63.53 -33.74
C ASN A 885 -15.97 -62.42 -33.09
N ALA A 886 -17.25 -62.69 -32.82
CA ALA A 886 -18.12 -61.73 -32.15
C ALA A 886 -17.72 -61.57 -30.67
N LYS A 887 -17.56 -60.32 -30.21
CA LYS A 887 -17.18 -60.00 -28.82
C LYS A 887 -18.38 -59.45 -28.06
N LYS A 888 -18.74 -60.06 -26.93
CA LYS A 888 -19.81 -59.57 -26.06
C LYS A 888 -19.32 -58.33 -25.29
N ILE A 889 -20.05 -57.21 -25.41
CA ILE A 889 -19.71 -55.93 -24.77
C ILE A 889 -20.29 -55.87 -23.35
N TYR A 890 -21.60 -56.14 -23.20
CA TYR A 890 -22.27 -56.26 -21.91
C TYR A 890 -23.60 -57.04 -22.01
N HIS A 891 -24.11 -57.44 -20.85
CA HIS A 891 -25.43 -58.03 -20.65
C HIS A 891 -26.09 -57.43 -19.42
N ILE A 892 -27.29 -56.86 -19.59
CA ILE A 892 -28.08 -56.27 -18.50
C ILE A 892 -29.57 -56.56 -18.77
N SER A 893 -30.24 -57.25 -17.84
CA SER A 893 -31.69 -57.48 -17.84
C SER A 893 -32.25 -57.98 -19.18
N GLY A 894 -31.68 -59.05 -19.74
CA GLY A 894 -32.10 -59.64 -21.01
C GLY A 894 -31.70 -58.85 -22.27
N THR A 895 -31.01 -57.70 -22.13
CA THR A 895 -30.40 -56.98 -23.25
C THR A 895 -28.93 -57.35 -23.38
N GLN A 896 -28.54 -57.83 -24.56
CA GLN A 896 -27.17 -58.21 -24.90
C GLN A 896 -26.64 -57.36 -26.04
N LYS A 897 -25.40 -56.88 -25.90
CA LYS A 897 -24.72 -56.06 -26.90
C LYS A 897 -23.44 -56.77 -27.36
N PHE A 898 -23.28 -56.91 -28.67
CA PHE A 898 -22.17 -57.61 -29.31
C PHE A 898 -21.47 -56.72 -30.33
N GLU A 899 -20.17 -56.88 -30.42
CA GLU A 899 -19.31 -56.30 -31.43
C GLU A 899 -19.01 -57.34 -32.52
N LEU A 900 -19.36 -57.01 -33.75
CA LEU A 900 -19.33 -57.90 -34.91
C LEU A 900 -18.35 -57.38 -35.96
N PRO A 901 -17.29 -58.11 -36.37
CA PRO A 901 -16.34 -57.59 -37.35
C PRO A 901 -17.00 -57.37 -38.72
N LYS A 902 -16.89 -56.16 -39.28
CA LYS A 902 -17.49 -55.79 -40.57
C LYS A 902 -16.99 -56.65 -41.73
N GLN A 903 -15.72 -57.07 -41.68
CA GLN A 903 -15.11 -57.91 -42.73
C GLN A 903 -15.68 -59.33 -42.75
N ALA A 904 -16.27 -59.80 -41.64
CA ALA A 904 -16.75 -61.16 -41.49
C ALA A 904 -18.25 -61.31 -41.76
N ILE A 905 -19.02 -60.21 -41.86
CA ILE A 905 -20.49 -60.26 -41.84
C ILE A 905 -21.10 -59.30 -42.85
N ARG A 906 -22.06 -59.79 -43.65
CA ARG A 906 -22.93 -58.92 -44.46
C ARG A 906 -24.19 -58.60 -43.67
N ILE A 907 -24.66 -57.36 -43.76
CA ILE A 907 -25.87 -56.89 -43.05
C ILE A 907 -27.07 -57.80 -43.34
N ALA A 908 -27.21 -58.30 -44.58
CA ALA A 908 -28.29 -59.22 -44.96
C ALA A 908 -28.33 -60.51 -44.12
N ASP A 909 -27.16 -61.07 -43.79
CA ASP A 909 -27.04 -62.32 -43.02
C ASP A 909 -27.55 -62.11 -41.58
N VAL A 910 -27.31 -60.92 -40.99
CA VAL A 910 -27.82 -60.54 -39.65
C VAL A 910 -29.34 -60.41 -39.66
N PHE A 911 -29.91 -59.71 -40.64
CA PHE A 911 -31.37 -59.56 -40.76
C PHE A 911 -32.06 -60.93 -40.91
N GLN A 912 -31.49 -61.83 -41.73
CA GLN A 912 -32.02 -63.17 -41.93
C GLN A 912 -31.93 -64.03 -40.66
N ALA A 913 -30.83 -63.94 -39.91
CA ALA A 913 -30.66 -64.65 -38.66
C ALA A 913 -31.66 -64.19 -37.59
N VAL A 914 -31.90 -62.87 -37.46
CA VAL A 914 -32.89 -62.33 -36.52
C VAL A 914 -34.32 -62.74 -36.91
N GLU A 915 -34.65 -62.74 -38.20
CA GLU A 915 -35.99 -63.15 -38.66
C GLU A 915 -36.25 -64.64 -38.38
N ASN A 916 -35.23 -65.48 -38.49
CA ASN A 916 -35.30 -66.88 -38.08
C ASN A 916 -35.38 -67.05 -36.55
N ALA A 917 -34.71 -66.19 -35.80
CA ALA A 917 -34.72 -66.20 -34.34
C ALA A 917 -36.09 -65.78 -33.76
N LYS A 918 -36.76 -64.78 -34.37
CA LYS A 918 -38.13 -64.38 -34.00
C LYS A 918 -39.16 -65.52 -34.06
N LYS A 919 -38.92 -66.54 -34.90
CA LYS A 919 -39.78 -67.73 -35.00
C LYS A 919 -39.57 -68.72 -33.86
N LYS A 920 -38.42 -68.64 -33.16
CA LYS A 920 -38.02 -69.59 -32.11
C LYS A 920 -38.24 -69.03 -30.71
N PHE A 921 -38.02 -67.73 -30.50
CA PHE A 921 -38.17 -67.08 -29.20
C PHE A 921 -38.60 -65.62 -29.33
N SER A 922 -39.04 -65.02 -28.21
CA SER A 922 -39.62 -63.68 -28.18
C SER A 922 -38.53 -62.61 -28.08
N ILE A 923 -38.39 -61.82 -29.15
CA ILE A 923 -37.47 -60.67 -29.20
C ILE A 923 -38.27 -59.40 -28.95
N HIS A 924 -37.98 -58.70 -27.86
CA HIS A 924 -38.65 -57.43 -27.51
C HIS A 924 -38.13 -56.27 -28.35
N ALA A 925 -36.82 -56.21 -28.59
CA ALA A 925 -36.18 -55.20 -29.41
C ALA A 925 -34.86 -55.73 -29.97
N TRP A 926 -34.45 -55.27 -31.15
CA TRP A 926 -33.11 -55.50 -31.67
C TRP A 926 -32.68 -54.32 -32.54
N GLY A 927 -31.37 -54.14 -32.69
CA GLY A 927 -30.79 -53.09 -33.51
C GLY A 927 -29.38 -53.44 -33.96
N LEU A 928 -29.04 -53.06 -35.18
CA LEU A 928 -27.68 -53.11 -35.71
C LEU A 928 -27.25 -51.66 -35.98
N ALA A 929 -26.26 -51.18 -35.23
CA ALA A 929 -25.70 -49.85 -35.39
C ALA A 929 -24.27 -49.94 -35.92
N ASP A 930 -23.86 -48.92 -36.68
CA ASP A 930 -22.45 -48.73 -37.00
C ASP A 930 -21.69 -48.24 -35.76
N THR A 931 -20.38 -48.51 -35.69
CA THR A 931 -19.49 -47.98 -34.66
C THR A 931 -19.58 -46.46 -34.59
N THR A 932 -19.82 -45.96 -33.39
CA THR A 932 -19.84 -44.53 -33.10
C THR A 932 -18.42 -43.99 -32.93
N LEU A 933 -18.28 -42.66 -32.91
CA LEU A 933 -16.99 -42.05 -32.58
C LEU A 933 -16.57 -42.34 -31.13
N GLU A 934 -17.54 -42.59 -30.25
CA GLU A 934 -17.29 -43.04 -28.87
C GLU A 934 -16.64 -44.42 -28.84
N ASP A 935 -17.13 -45.36 -29.66
CA ASP A 935 -16.56 -46.71 -29.75
C ASP A 935 -15.11 -46.64 -30.29
N VAL A 936 -14.87 -45.84 -31.34
CA VAL A 936 -13.53 -45.57 -31.88
C VAL A 936 -12.60 -44.98 -30.81
N PHE A 937 -13.10 -44.02 -30.04
CA PHE A 937 -12.33 -43.40 -28.96
C PHE A 937 -11.93 -44.41 -27.88
N ILE A 938 -12.87 -45.27 -27.46
CA ILE A 938 -12.60 -46.32 -26.46
C ILE A 938 -11.54 -47.29 -26.98
N GLU A 939 -11.63 -47.71 -28.23
CA GLU A 939 -10.68 -48.65 -28.83
C GLU A 939 -9.28 -48.04 -28.94
N VAL A 940 -9.17 -46.81 -29.45
CA VAL A 940 -7.89 -46.10 -29.54
C VAL A 940 -7.29 -45.84 -28.15
N ALA A 941 -8.11 -45.45 -27.17
CA ALA A 941 -7.64 -45.20 -25.81
C ALA A 941 -7.20 -46.48 -25.09
N ARG A 942 -7.88 -47.62 -25.33
CA ARG A 942 -7.47 -48.94 -24.80
C ARG A 942 -6.15 -49.39 -25.41
N GLY A 943 -6.00 -49.30 -26.73
CA GLY A 943 -4.77 -49.65 -27.43
C GLY A 943 -3.57 -48.81 -26.99
N ALA A 944 -3.79 -47.52 -26.70
CA ALA A 944 -2.77 -46.63 -26.16
C ALA A 944 -2.36 -46.99 -24.72
N ARG A 945 -3.32 -47.34 -23.85
CA ARG A 945 -3.03 -47.76 -22.46
C ARG A 945 -2.35 -49.12 -22.37
N SER A 946 -2.66 -50.03 -23.28
CA SER A 946 -1.97 -51.32 -23.34
C SER A 946 -0.51 -51.16 -23.78
N SER A 947 -0.23 -50.25 -24.71
CA SER A 947 1.16 -49.97 -25.13
C SER A 947 1.95 -49.25 -24.03
N SER A 948 1.35 -48.30 -23.31
CA SER A 948 2.00 -47.57 -22.22
C SER A 948 2.29 -48.42 -20.97
N ASN A 949 1.56 -49.51 -20.73
CA ASN A 949 1.82 -50.43 -19.61
C ASN A 949 2.89 -51.49 -19.94
N LEU A 950 3.24 -51.65 -21.22
CA LEU A 950 4.31 -52.55 -21.68
C LEU A 950 5.67 -51.84 -21.81
N SER A 951 5.67 -50.49 -21.83
CA SER A 951 6.85 -49.61 -21.78
C SER A 951 7.16 -49.16 -20.35
#